data_AF-A0A953MBE3-F1
#
_entry.id   AF-A0A953MBE3-F1
#
_cell.length_a   1.000
_cell.length_b   1.000
_cell.length_c   1.000
_cell.angle_alpha   90.00
_cell.angle_beta   90.00
_cell.angle_gamma   90.00
#
_symmetry.space_group_name_H-M   'P 1'
#
loop_
_entity.id
_entity.type
_entity.pdbx_description
1 polymer ?
#
loop_
_entity_poly.entity_id
_entity_poly.type
_entity_poly.pdbx_seq_one_letter_code
_entity_poly.pdbx_strand_id
1 'polypeptide(L)'
;MRKYLFVSLIFIQQLLFAQYTERDYKLVQSTFFRDFNDNIFINYLNSDDTQKANAALLSIAHSSDTNFVHNIIRLDFQKHSSFLFFALGKLGYTKQSIQYLKSKISPELEKEELRELLFAIGRIGSEEDLNFLIETYGQKNQALISAALLQFVLRGIRTNDKKEIDFLVSNLDNDDPDERFYSLYSLYRIGGSEKAIPRFEKLLSSETMSDILFTLANLRRMKSFPFSNDLAEKIIKHKDWGVRVEAARTLAFFDFTNEIELLKYLELLNDSNPNVSRQAAQSISEITMLDSEIDLNNLLLDYLTNGNLTVNSLGELAVSYAKLFNNEVPKFIKIINKKIDDGYLFQIAALHPDKQWKLKFFIDNYPKLESRNAHSYISSFLSLQKDFEDNQKFSEFVIDLIEDDSPIINAITVSFLDSAFLTNNSKFLKELLIRKIINNKDKAGFSEAVPIFAKTFEKISKHDSKNIYEILAESSVPSIAKFANSKLGKPHKSIQPSQDYAVKFDEFFACAFDYRSAVVITNKGEFEIDLLPEFAPITVGNFIYLAKRGYFNGVPFHRVVPNFVIQTGDRTGTGWGGPGYEIKSEFSFVPFKEGYVGMASAGVDTEGSQWFVMHSYAPHLNGNYTNFAKVLGGMETINNIDLNDKILEIKLVE
;
A
#
# COMPACT_ATOMS: atom_id res chain seq x y z
N MET A 1 19.85 30.74 -8.62
CA MET A 1 20.31 30.42 -9.99
C MET A 1 21.00 29.05 -10.12
N ARG A 2 21.95 28.65 -9.26
CA ARG A 2 22.60 27.31 -9.35
C ARG A 2 21.69 26.09 -9.05
N LYS A 3 20.65 26.23 -8.20
CA LYS A 3 19.67 25.15 -7.94
C LYS A 3 18.73 24.87 -9.13
N TYR A 4 18.36 25.91 -9.88
CA TYR A 4 17.50 25.75 -11.07
C TYR A 4 18.25 25.11 -12.25
N LEU A 5 19.55 25.34 -12.37
CA LEU A 5 20.37 24.74 -13.42
C LEU A 5 20.54 23.22 -13.28
N PHE A 6 20.54 22.70 -12.04
CA PHE A 6 20.69 21.26 -11.76
C PHE A 6 19.38 20.49 -11.98
N VAL A 7 18.24 21.10 -11.65
CA VAL A 7 16.91 20.56 -11.96
C VAL A 7 16.67 20.52 -13.48
N SER A 8 17.15 21.54 -14.23
CA SER A 8 17.03 21.55 -15.69
C SER A 8 17.91 20.50 -16.40
N LEU A 9 19.05 20.09 -15.82
CA LEU A 9 19.93 19.08 -16.41
C LEU A 9 19.39 17.65 -16.25
N ILE A 10 18.68 17.36 -15.15
CA ILE A 10 17.94 16.11 -14.95
C ILE A 10 16.72 16.05 -15.87
N PHE A 11 16.07 17.20 -16.12
CA PHE A 11 14.95 17.32 -17.06
C PHE A 11 15.33 17.00 -18.51
N ILE A 12 16.56 17.35 -18.93
CA ILE A 12 17.07 17.04 -20.28
C ILE A 12 17.36 15.53 -20.45
N GLN A 13 17.68 14.80 -19.38
CA GLN A 13 17.79 13.34 -19.43
C GLN A 13 16.41 12.65 -19.45
N GLN A 14 15.39 13.17 -18.76
CA GLN A 14 14.03 12.62 -18.85
C GLN A 14 13.40 12.83 -20.24
N LEU A 15 13.71 13.95 -20.91
CA LEU A 15 13.28 14.24 -22.30
C LEU A 15 13.88 13.30 -23.36
N LEU A 16 14.94 12.53 -23.05
CA LEU A 16 15.54 11.54 -23.95
C LEU A 16 14.87 10.16 -23.87
N PHE A 17 13.93 9.95 -22.93
CA PHE A 17 13.30 8.65 -22.67
C PHE A 17 11.78 8.74 -22.41
N ALA A 18 11.08 9.67 -23.05
CA ALA A 18 9.62 9.59 -23.14
C ALA A 18 9.22 8.30 -23.92
N GLN A 19 8.23 7.56 -23.41
CA GLN A 19 7.83 6.26 -23.94
C GLN A 19 6.50 6.36 -24.64
N TYR A 20 5.42 6.59 -23.91
CA TYR A 20 4.18 7.02 -24.52
C TYR A 20 4.25 8.51 -24.88
N THR A 21 3.65 8.83 -26.02
CA THR A 21 3.45 10.17 -26.54
C THR A 21 2.00 10.34 -26.97
N GLU A 22 1.60 11.58 -27.26
CA GLU A 22 0.30 11.90 -27.88
C GLU A 22 0.03 11.12 -29.19
N ARG A 23 1.07 10.58 -29.84
CA ARG A 23 0.98 9.86 -31.12
C ARG A 23 0.65 8.37 -30.95
N ASP A 24 0.71 7.85 -29.73
CA ASP A 24 0.58 6.42 -29.44
C ASP A 24 -0.87 6.01 -29.12
N TYR A 25 -1.85 6.84 -29.48
CA TYR A 25 -3.29 6.63 -29.22
C TYR A 25 -3.73 5.18 -29.42
N LYS A 26 -3.40 4.57 -30.56
CA LYS A 26 -3.83 3.19 -30.88
C LYS A 26 -3.19 2.13 -29.98
N LEU A 27 -1.92 2.31 -29.62
CA LEU A 27 -1.20 1.40 -28.74
C LEU A 27 -1.75 1.51 -27.31
N VAL A 28 -1.91 2.74 -26.81
CA VAL A 28 -2.47 3.01 -25.48
C VAL A 28 -3.92 2.54 -25.39
N GLN A 29 -4.71 2.73 -26.45
CA GLN A 29 -6.09 2.25 -26.55
C GLN A 29 -6.17 0.72 -26.44
N SER A 30 -5.37 0.00 -27.24
CA SER A 30 -5.30 -1.46 -27.20
C SER A 30 -4.87 -1.99 -25.82
N THR A 31 -3.94 -1.28 -25.18
CA THR A 31 -3.48 -1.58 -23.82
C THR A 31 -4.57 -1.34 -22.79
N PHE A 32 -5.26 -0.21 -22.85
CA PHE A 32 -6.35 0.16 -21.95
C PHE A 32 -7.55 -0.79 -22.07
N PHE A 33 -7.87 -1.27 -23.27
CA PHE A 33 -8.94 -2.26 -23.44
C PHE A 33 -8.48 -3.71 -23.22
N ARG A 34 -7.18 -3.93 -22.98
CA ARG A 34 -6.56 -5.26 -22.79
C ARG A 34 -6.83 -6.21 -23.97
N ASP A 35 -6.93 -5.66 -25.19
CA ASP A 35 -7.13 -6.47 -26.40
C ASP A 35 -5.81 -6.89 -27.06
N PHE A 36 -4.70 -6.17 -26.77
CA PHE A 36 -3.34 -6.48 -27.19
C PHE A 36 -3.21 -6.90 -28.67
N ASN A 37 -3.75 -6.11 -29.59
CA ASN A 37 -3.78 -6.44 -31.02
C ASN A 37 -2.38 -6.65 -31.63
N ASP A 38 -1.99 -7.90 -31.87
CA ASP A 38 -0.65 -8.30 -32.34
C ASP A 38 -0.10 -7.43 -33.48
N ASN A 39 -0.92 -7.05 -34.46
CA ASN A 39 -0.45 -6.24 -35.59
C ASN A 39 0.03 -4.86 -35.13
N ILE A 40 -0.63 -4.24 -34.15
CA ILE A 40 -0.20 -2.96 -33.59
C ILE A 40 1.14 -3.14 -32.88
N PHE A 41 1.23 -4.12 -31.98
CA PHE A 41 2.41 -4.32 -31.15
C PHE A 41 3.65 -4.74 -31.96
N ILE A 42 3.50 -5.70 -32.88
CA ILE A 42 4.60 -6.16 -33.73
C ILE A 42 5.11 -5.01 -34.61
N ASN A 43 4.22 -4.17 -35.15
CA ASN A 43 4.62 -3.00 -35.93
C ASN A 43 5.41 -1.99 -35.09
N TYR A 44 5.04 -1.77 -33.83
CA TYR A 44 5.78 -0.89 -32.93
C TYR A 44 7.13 -1.49 -32.52
N LEU A 45 7.19 -2.79 -32.22
CA LEU A 45 8.44 -3.49 -31.86
C LEU A 45 9.45 -3.51 -33.01
N ASN A 46 8.97 -3.64 -34.25
CA ASN A 46 9.83 -3.65 -35.45
C ASN A 46 10.16 -2.24 -35.97
N SER A 47 9.73 -1.18 -35.28
CA SER A 47 10.03 0.20 -35.66
C SER A 47 11.51 0.53 -35.40
N ASP A 48 12.15 1.23 -36.32
CA ASP A 48 13.49 1.79 -36.11
C ASP A 48 13.52 2.88 -35.02
N ASP A 49 12.35 3.46 -34.72
CA ASP A 49 12.14 4.39 -33.62
C ASP A 49 12.17 3.65 -32.27
N THR A 50 13.22 3.92 -31.49
CA THR A 50 13.45 3.31 -30.17
C THR A 50 12.32 3.62 -29.17
N GLN A 51 11.70 4.81 -29.26
CA GLN A 51 10.61 5.19 -28.35
C GLN A 51 9.37 4.33 -28.60
N LYS A 52 9.02 4.08 -29.87
CA LYS A 52 7.89 3.21 -30.21
C LYS A 52 8.09 1.78 -29.73
N ALA A 53 9.29 1.23 -29.92
CA ALA A 53 9.60 -0.12 -29.45
C ALA A 53 9.48 -0.21 -27.91
N ASN A 54 9.99 0.78 -27.18
CA ASN A 54 9.89 0.83 -25.73
C ASN A 54 8.45 1.05 -25.23
N ALA A 55 7.65 1.89 -25.90
CA ALA A 55 6.23 2.04 -25.62
C ALA A 55 5.49 0.70 -25.75
N ALA A 56 5.78 -0.07 -26.82
CA ALA A 56 5.22 -1.39 -27.00
C ALA A 56 5.70 -2.38 -25.91
N LEU A 57 6.96 -2.32 -25.47
CA LEU A 57 7.45 -3.13 -24.36
C LEU A 57 6.71 -2.83 -23.04
N LEU A 58 6.49 -1.55 -22.72
CA LEU A 58 5.66 -1.17 -21.57
C LEU A 58 4.24 -1.72 -21.72
N SER A 59 3.61 -1.53 -22.88
CA SER A 59 2.26 -2.00 -23.13
C SER A 59 2.17 -3.54 -22.99
N ILE A 60 3.07 -4.30 -23.61
CA ILE A 60 3.11 -5.78 -23.55
C ILE A 60 3.28 -6.28 -22.11
N ALA A 61 3.99 -5.55 -21.25
CA ALA A 61 4.13 -5.94 -19.84
C ALA A 61 2.77 -6.09 -19.09
N HIS A 62 1.67 -5.57 -19.66
CA HIS A 62 0.33 -5.69 -19.12
C HIS A 62 -0.47 -6.89 -19.64
N SER A 63 0.01 -7.58 -20.68
CA SER A 63 -0.76 -8.63 -21.35
C SER A 63 -0.73 -9.96 -20.61
N SER A 64 0.35 -10.23 -19.87
CA SER A 64 0.66 -11.57 -19.34
C SER A 64 0.74 -12.65 -20.43
N ASP A 65 0.85 -12.26 -21.71
CA ASP A 65 0.93 -13.15 -22.85
C ASP A 65 2.38 -13.49 -23.18
N THR A 66 2.76 -14.73 -22.88
CA THR A 66 4.11 -15.24 -23.11
C THR A 66 4.45 -15.43 -24.60
N ASN A 67 3.49 -15.33 -25.52
CA ASN A 67 3.75 -15.36 -26.97
C ASN A 67 4.66 -14.21 -27.42
N PHE A 68 4.63 -13.07 -26.72
CA PHE A 68 5.51 -11.94 -27.02
C PHE A 68 6.98 -12.19 -26.68
N VAL A 69 7.32 -13.18 -25.84
CA VAL A 69 8.69 -13.45 -25.41
C VAL A 69 9.64 -13.60 -26.60
N HIS A 70 9.21 -14.33 -27.63
CA HIS A 70 10.02 -14.57 -28.82
C HIS A 70 10.37 -13.28 -29.59
N ASN A 71 9.44 -12.32 -29.63
CA ASN A 71 9.65 -11.02 -30.27
C ASN A 71 10.57 -10.14 -29.43
N ILE A 72 10.37 -10.13 -28.11
CA ILE A 72 11.12 -9.29 -27.17
C ILE A 72 12.61 -9.67 -27.12
N ILE A 73 12.95 -10.96 -27.02
CA ILE A 73 14.36 -11.38 -26.87
C ILE A 73 15.24 -11.12 -28.11
N ARG A 74 14.62 -10.82 -29.26
CA ARG A 74 15.30 -10.50 -30.52
C ARG A 74 15.67 -9.02 -30.65
N LEU A 75 15.10 -8.16 -29.80
CA LEU A 75 15.42 -6.75 -29.78
C LEU A 75 16.87 -6.53 -29.32
N ASP A 76 17.44 -5.42 -29.76
CA ASP A 76 18.75 -4.98 -29.31
C ASP A 76 18.69 -4.57 -27.83
N PHE A 77 19.24 -5.40 -26.95
CA PHE A 77 19.19 -5.15 -25.52
C PHE A 77 19.89 -3.85 -25.11
N GLN A 78 20.90 -3.38 -25.88
CA GLN A 78 21.60 -2.14 -25.56
C GLN A 78 20.73 -0.90 -25.79
N LYS A 79 19.73 -1.01 -26.68
CA LYS A 79 18.78 0.08 -26.97
C LYS A 79 17.56 0.09 -26.05
N HIS A 80 17.19 -1.07 -25.49
CA HIS A 80 15.89 -1.29 -24.85
C HIS A 80 15.98 -1.88 -23.43
N SER A 81 17.16 -1.94 -22.84
CA SER A 81 17.52 -2.68 -21.61
C SER A 81 16.42 -2.75 -20.54
N SER A 82 16.15 -1.66 -19.81
CA SER A 82 15.19 -1.64 -18.70
C SER A 82 13.76 -1.99 -19.14
N PHE A 83 13.33 -1.55 -20.32
CA PHE A 83 12.01 -1.87 -20.88
C PHE A 83 11.87 -3.35 -21.18
N LEU A 84 12.90 -3.94 -21.78
CA LEU A 84 12.96 -5.34 -22.14
C LEU A 84 12.96 -6.21 -20.88
N PHE A 85 13.80 -5.89 -19.88
CA PHE A 85 13.84 -6.63 -18.62
C PHE A 85 12.53 -6.52 -17.86
N PHE A 86 11.94 -5.33 -17.80
CA PHE A 86 10.63 -5.12 -17.18
C PHE A 86 9.55 -5.96 -17.85
N ALA A 87 9.44 -5.91 -19.17
CA ALA A 87 8.46 -6.68 -19.93
C ALA A 87 8.60 -8.18 -19.69
N LEU A 88 9.81 -8.74 -19.82
CA LEU A 88 10.07 -10.16 -19.55
C LEU A 88 9.75 -10.54 -18.10
N GLY A 89 10.05 -9.66 -17.14
CA GLY A 89 9.73 -9.87 -15.72
C GLY A 89 8.23 -9.87 -15.42
N LYS A 90 7.40 -9.25 -16.27
CA LYS A 90 5.94 -9.14 -16.11
C LYS A 90 5.14 -10.20 -16.87
N LEU A 91 5.64 -10.70 -18.01
CA LEU A 91 4.99 -11.76 -18.78
C LEU A 91 4.99 -13.12 -18.05
N GLY A 92 5.84 -13.29 -17.04
CA GLY A 92 5.94 -14.52 -16.26
C GLY A 92 7.01 -15.48 -16.76
N TYR A 93 7.05 -16.66 -16.15
CA TYR A 93 8.10 -17.64 -16.40
C TYR A 93 7.94 -18.30 -17.77
N THR A 94 9.02 -18.27 -18.55
CA THR A 94 9.28 -19.22 -19.63
C THR A 94 10.75 -19.64 -19.55
N LYS A 95 11.07 -20.84 -20.03
CA LYS A 95 12.47 -21.30 -20.08
C LYS A 95 13.35 -20.34 -20.91
N GLN A 96 12.81 -19.78 -22.00
CA GLN A 96 13.52 -18.84 -22.86
C GLN A 96 13.79 -17.51 -22.16
N SER A 97 12.79 -16.93 -21.48
CA SER A 97 12.94 -15.64 -20.80
C SER A 97 13.97 -15.71 -19.67
N ILE A 98 13.89 -16.73 -18.80
CA ILE A 98 14.85 -16.85 -17.68
C ILE A 98 16.27 -17.13 -18.16
N GLN A 99 16.45 -17.96 -19.19
CA GLN A 99 17.78 -18.22 -19.78
C GLN A 99 18.36 -16.95 -20.40
N TYR A 100 17.53 -16.19 -21.13
CA TYR A 100 17.94 -14.91 -21.70
C TYR A 100 18.39 -13.94 -20.62
N LEU A 101 17.56 -13.69 -19.59
CA LEU A 101 17.90 -12.75 -18.51
C LEU A 101 19.21 -13.15 -17.80
N LYS A 102 19.38 -14.43 -17.44
CA LYS A 102 20.63 -14.89 -16.80
C LYS A 102 21.85 -14.67 -17.68
N SER A 103 21.73 -14.82 -19.01
CA SER A 103 22.82 -14.56 -19.95
C SER A 103 23.24 -13.10 -20.04
N LYS A 104 22.43 -12.16 -19.54
CA LYS A 104 22.68 -10.71 -19.57
C LYS A 104 23.27 -10.17 -18.28
N ILE A 105 23.45 -10.98 -17.24
CA ILE A 105 24.11 -10.53 -16.00
C ILE A 105 25.56 -10.19 -16.33
N SER A 106 25.87 -8.90 -16.31
CA SER A 106 27.21 -8.36 -16.59
C SER A 106 27.52 -7.22 -15.61
N PRO A 107 28.77 -7.14 -15.10
CA PRO A 107 29.21 -5.99 -14.30
C PRO A 107 29.34 -4.70 -15.13
N GLU A 108 29.24 -4.76 -16.46
CA GLU A 108 29.30 -3.60 -17.35
C GLU A 108 27.95 -2.85 -17.48
N LEU A 109 26.85 -3.44 -16.99
CA LEU A 109 25.54 -2.78 -17.01
C LEU A 109 25.52 -1.62 -16.02
N GLU A 110 24.82 -0.54 -16.39
CA GLU A 110 24.54 0.55 -15.46
C GLU A 110 23.71 0.02 -14.28
N LYS A 111 23.89 0.63 -13.10
CA LYS A 111 23.32 0.11 -11.84
C LYS A 111 21.81 -0.09 -11.91
N GLU A 112 21.09 0.86 -12.50
CA GLU A 112 19.64 0.80 -12.72
C GLU A 112 19.23 -0.34 -13.67
N GLU A 113 19.99 -0.56 -14.74
CA GLU A 113 19.73 -1.65 -15.70
C GLU A 113 19.96 -3.01 -15.06
N LEU A 114 21.08 -3.15 -14.33
CA LEU A 114 21.40 -4.36 -13.57
C LEU A 114 20.33 -4.63 -12.51
N ARG A 115 19.82 -3.60 -11.83
CA ARG A 115 18.71 -3.74 -10.89
C ARG A 115 17.46 -4.27 -11.58
N GLU A 116 17.03 -3.67 -12.69
CA GLU A 116 15.81 -4.13 -13.38
C GLU A 116 15.97 -5.55 -13.95
N LEU A 117 17.17 -5.91 -14.43
CA LEU A 117 17.51 -7.27 -14.81
C LEU A 117 17.34 -8.25 -13.64
N LEU A 118 17.93 -7.94 -12.49
CA LEU A 118 17.89 -8.79 -11.29
C LEU A 118 16.48 -8.86 -10.70
N PHE A 119 15.71 -7.77 -10.76
CA PHE A 119 14.28 -7.78 -10.45
C PHE A 119 13.50 -8.69 -11.40
N ALA A 120 13.76 -8.63 -12.71
CA ALA A 120 13.09 -9.50 -13.67
C ALA A 120 13.39 -10.98 -13.38
N ILE A 121 14.64 -11.33 -13.09
CA ILE A 121 15.04 -12.68 -12.69
C ILE A 121 14.29 -13.11 -11.43
N GLY A 122 14.29 -12.29 -10.37
CA GLY A 122 13.61 -12.68 -9.12
C GLY A 122 12.08 -12.71 -9.22
N ARG A 123 11.47 -11.94 -10.13
CA ARG A 123 10.02 -11.96 -10.41
C ARG A 123 9.56 -13.26 -11.06
N ILE A 124 10.38 -13.86 -11.94
CA ILE A 124 9.98 -15.05 -12.71
C ILE A 124 10.70 -16.34 -12.30
N GLY A 125 11.89 -16.25 -11.70
CA GLY A 125 12.77 -17.38 -11.41
C GLY A 125 12.21 -18.39 -10.40
N SER A 126 12.77 -19.58 -10.39
CA SER A 126 12.48 -20.66 -9.44
C SER A 126 13.45 -20.67 -8.25
N GLU A 127 13.27 -21.60 -7.30
CA GLU A 127 14.25 -21.86 -6.25
C GLU A 127 15.64 -22.25 -6.82
N GLU A 128 15.69 -22.96 -7.94
CA GLU A 128 16.95 -23.30 -8.62
C GLU A 128 17.68 -22.04 -9.10
N ASP A 129 16.95 -21.05 -9.62
CA ASP A 129 17.53 -19.77 -10.05
C ASP A 129 18.03 -18.94 -8.86
N LEU A 130 17.34 -19.00 -7.72
CA LEU A 130 17.80 -18.39 -6.47
C LEU A 130 19.12 -19.02 -5.99
N ASN A 131 19.20 -20.35 -5.95
CA ASN A 131 20.43 -21.08 -5.59
C ASN A 131 21.58 -20.71 -6.54
N PHE A 132 21.31 -20.70 -7.86
CA PHE A 132 22.30 -20.32 -8.86
C PHE A 132 22.87 -18.92 -8.62
N LEU A 133 22.03 -17.92 -8.30
CA LEU A 133 22.49 -16.56 -8.03
C LEU A 133 23.40 -16.49 -6.80
N ILE A 134 23.02 -17.14 -5.71
CA ILE A 134 23.79 -17.17 -4.47
C ILE A 134 25.14 -17.87 -4.68
N GLU A 135 25.14 -19.04 -5.33
CA GLU A 135 26.35 -19.84 -5.54
C GLU A 135 27.33 -19.19 -6.52
N THR A 136 26.82 -18.57 -7.58
CA THR A 136 27.67 -18.02 -8.66
C THR A 136 28.27 -16.66 -8.30
N TYR A 137 27.52 -15.86 -7.54
CA TYR A 137 27.84 -14.45 -7.36
C TYR A 137 27.80 -13.99 -5.90
N GLY A 138 27.26 -14.77 -4.98
CA GLY A 138 27.12 -14.39 -3.58
C GLY A 138 28.44 -14.20 -2.83
N GLN A 139 29.54 -14.79 -3.32
CA GLN A 139 30.88 -14.54 -2.75
C GLN A 139 31.57 -13.29 -3.31
N LYS A 140 31.09 -12.75 -4.43
CA LYS A 140 31.83 -11.70 -5.15
C LYS A 140 31.61 -10.29 -4.59
N ASN A 141 30.62 -10.07 -3.71
CA ASN A 141 30.23 -8.73 -3.18
C ASN A 141 30.18 -7.61 -4.26
N GLN A 142 30.02 -7.96 -5.53
CA GLN A 142 30.20 -7.08 -6.69
C GLN A 142 28.94 -6.99 -7.58
N ALA A 143 27.87 -7.69 -7.23
CA ALA A 143 26.65 -7.74 -8.03
C ALA A 143 25.43 -7.56 -7.13
N LEU A 144 24.51 -6.65 -7.53
CA LEU A 144 23.28 -6.18 -6.85
C LEU A 144 22.22 -7.27 -6.58
N ILE A 145 22.65 -8.46 -6.19
CA ILE A 145 21.85 -9.68 -6.17
C ILE A 145 20.85 -9.68 -5.04
N SER A 146 21.10 -8.92 -3.97
CA SER A 146 20.09 -8.61 -2.96
C SER A 146 18.79 -8.07 -3.58
N ALA A 147 18.85 -7.36 -4.71
CA ALA A 147 17.66 -6.92 -5.45
C ALA A 147 16.85 -8.10 -6.01
N ALA A 148 17.52 -9.11 -6.59
CA ALA A 148 16.84 -10.33 -7.03
C ALA A 148 16.27 -11.12 -5.85
N LEU A 149 17.07 -11.30 -4.79
CA LEU A 149 16.67 -12.01 -3.57
C LEU A 149 15.45 -11.38 -2.93
N LEU A 150 15.34 -10.05 -2.94
CA LEU A 150 14.12 -9.37 -2.49
C LEU A 150 12.88 -9.86 -3.24
N GLN A 151 12.93 -9.98 -4.57
CA GLN A 151 11.77 -10.42 -5.36
C GLN A 151 11.41 -11.89 -5.06
N PHE A 152 12.40 -12.77 -4.88
CA PHE A 152 12.16 -14.13 -4.37
C PHE A 152 11.53 -14.10 -2.97
N VAL A 153 12.02 -13.22 -2.11
CA VAL A 153 11.48 -13.00 -0.76
C VAL A 153 10.01 -12.61 -0.78
N LEU A 154 9.65 -11.66 -1.63
CA LEU A 154 8.28 -11.19 -1.84
C LEU A 154 7.35 -12.28 -2.39
N ARG A 155 7.87 -13.22 -3.18
CA ARG A 155 7.13 -14.37 -3.73
C ARG A 155 7.10 -15.58 -2.79
N GLY A 156 7.74 -15.51 -1.63
CA GLY A 156 7.79 -16.63 -0.68
C GLY A 156 8.72 -17.79 -1.11
N ILE A 157 9.56 -17.60 -2.13
CA ILE A 157 10.54 -18.60 -2.58
C ILE A 157 11.80 -18.51 -1.70
N ARG A 158 12.20 -19.62 -1.10
CA ARG A 158 13.33 -19.73 -0.16
C ARG A 158 14.20 -20.91 -0.55
N THR A 159 15.45 -20.92 -0.13
CA THR A 159 16.29 -22.12 -0.27
C THR A 159 16.01 -23.08 0.88
N ASN A 160 16.10 -24.38 0.62
CA ASN A 160 15.87 -25.40 1.65
C ASN A 160 16.83 -25.28 2.86
N ASP A 161 18.07 -24.84 2.65
CA ASP A 161 19.10 -24.70 3.69
C ASP A 161 19.23 -23.27 4.24
N LYS A 162 18.35 -22.34 3.81
CA LYS A 162 18.33 -20.93 4.22
C LYS A 162 19.62 -20.16 3.91
N LYS A 163 20.39 -20.58 2.90
CA LYS A 163 21.62 -19.89 2.44
C LYS A 163 21.36 -18.42 2.08
N GLU A 164 20.17 -18.10 1.58
CA GLU A 164 19.79 -16.72 1.28
C GLU A 164 19.79 -15.85 2.54
N ILE A 165 19.40 -16.37 3.71
CA ILE A 165 19.41 -15.60 4.95
C ILE A 165 20.86 -15.30 5.35
N ASP A 166 21.75 -16.30 5.27
CA ASP A 166 23.16 -16.12 5.60
C ASP A 166 23.83 -15.10 4.67
N PHE A 167 23.51 -15.15 3.37
CA PHE A 167 23.94 -14.12 2.41
C PHE A 167 23.39 -12.73 2.75
N LEU A 168 22.08 -12.60 3.03
CA LEU A 168 21.48 -11.30 3.34
C LEU A 168 22.11 -10.68 4.60
N VAL A 169 22.42 -11.51 5.61
CA VAL A 169 23.08 -11.09 6.85
C VAL A 169 24.53 -10.67 6.60
N SER A 170 25.31 -11.43 5.83
CA SER A 170 26.70 -11.05 5.52
C SER A 170 26.76 -9.77 4.68
N ASN A 171 25.81 -9.58 3.78
CA ASN A 171 25.72 -8.42 2.90
C ASN A 171 25.31 -7.12 3.62
N LEU A 172 24.98 -7.18 4.92
CA LEU A 172 24.79 -5.99 5.74
C LEU A 172 26.10 -5.22 6.01
N ASP A 173 27.26 -5.85 5.81
CA ASP A 173 28.58 -5.21 5.89
C ASP A 173 29.03 -4.61 4.54
N ASN A 174 28.21 -4.69 3.50
CA ASN A 174 28.55 -4.21 2.15
C ASN A 174 28.68 -2.67 2.12
N ASP A 175 29.62 -2.16 1.34
CA ASP A 175 29.84 -0.71 1.18
C ASP A 175 28.72 -0.04 0.39
N ASP A 176 28.06 -0.76 -0.54
CA ASP A 176 26.93 -0.23 -1.32
C ASP A 176 25.64 -0.14 -0.46
N PRO A 177 25.08 1.07 -0.28
CA PRO A 177 23.83 1.24 0.47
C PRO A 177 22.62 0.51 -0.13
N ASP A 178 22.57 0.30 -1.46
CA ASP A 178 21.46 -0.42 -2.08
C ASP A 178 21.50 -1.91 -1.73
N GLU A 179 22.70 -2.50 -1.66
CA GLU A 179 22.92 -3.88 -1.22
C GLU A 179 22.43 -4.07 0.22
N ARG A 180 22.85 -3.15 1.12
CA ARG A 180 22.39 -3.17 2.51
C ARG A 180 20.89 -2.96 2.61
N PHE A 181 20.32 -2.02 1.85
CA PHE A 181 18.88 -1.76 1.82
C PHE A 181 18.08 -3.00 1.43
N TYR A 182 18.39 -3.63 0.30
CA TYR A 182 17.67 -4.81 -0.16
C TYR A 182 17.82 -5.99 0.79
N SER A 183 18.99 -6.14 1.42
CA SER A 183 19.21 -7.12 2.48
C SER A 183 18.36 -6.87 3.71
N LEU A 184 18.40 -5.65 4.28
CA LEU A 184 17.62 -5.26 5.44
C LEU A 184 16.12 -5.38 5.18
N TYR A 185 15.66 -4.95 4.00
CA TYR A 185 14.26 -5.05 3.59
C TYR A 185 13.84 -6.52 3.50
N SER A 186 14.67 -7.37 2.89
CA SER A 186 14.38 -8.80 2.76
C SER A 186 14.29 -9.49 4.13
N LEU A 187 15.24 -9.20 5.04
CA LEU A 187 15.22 -9.69 6.42
C LEU A 187 13.94 -9.24 7.14
N TYR A 188 13.55 -7.97 7.00
CA TYR A 188 12.33 -7.43 7.57
C TYR A 188 11.09 -8.21 7.10
N ARG A 189 11.02 -8.53 5.80
CA ARG A 189 9.91 -9.27 5.19
C ARG A 189 9.81 -10.72 5.65
N ILE A 190 10.89 -11.33 6.12
CA ILE A 190 10.90 -12.70 6.66
C ILE A 190 10.81 -12.77 8.19
N GLY A 191 10.70 -11.62 8.87
CA GLY A 191 10.52 -11.56 10.32
C GLY A 191 11.76 -11.11 11.12
N GLY A 192 12.81 -10.67 10.45
CA GLY A 192 14.10 -10.36 11.08
C GLY A 192 15.01 -11.57 11.21
N SER A 193 16.22 -11.35 11.74
CA SER A 193 17.18 -12.41 12.02
C SER A 193 18.08 -12.01 13.18
N GLU A 194 18.14 -12.84 14.23
CA GLU A 194 19.05 -12.63 15.35
C GLU A 194 20.52 -12.64 14.91
N LYS A 195 20.86 -13.39 13.84
CA LYS A 195 22.21 -13.41 13.25
C LYS A 195 22.67 -12.02 12.77
N ALA A 196 21.73 -11.10 12.53
CA ALA A 196 22.03 -9.74 12.09
C ALA A 196 22.28 -8.76 13.24
N ILE A 197 21.89 -9.09 14.48
CA ILE A 197 22.03 -8.21 15.67
C ILE A 197 23.46 -7.67 15.83
N PRO A 198 24.54 -8.47 15.67
CA PRO A 198 25.90 -7.96 15.82
C PRO A 198 26.29 -6.81 14.86
N ARG A 199 25.51 -6.61 13.79
CA ARG A 199 25.73 -5.55 12.78
C ARG A 199 24.84 -4.34 12.98
N PHE A 200 23.73 -4.50 13.71
CA PHE A 200 22.68 -3.50 13.82
C PHE A 200 23.13 -2.24 14.57
N GLU A 201 23.97 -2.35 15.60
CA GLU A 201 24.47 -1.16 16.30
C GLU A 201 25.24 -0.20 15.38
N LYS A 202 26.10 -0.76 14.52
CA LYS A 202 26.82 0.01 13.49
C LYS A 202 25.86 0.66 12.50
N LEU A 203 24.86 -0.09 12.02
CA LEU A 203 23.87 0.41 11.06
C LEU A 203 22.95 1.49 11.64
N LEU A 204 22.61 1.41 12.93
CA LEU A 204 21.85 2.45 13.64
C LEU A 204 22.63 3.77 13.76
N SER A 205 23.96 3.72 13.63
CA SER A 205 24.84 4.89 13.61
C SER A 205 25.25 5.31 12.18
N SER A 206 24.68 4.70 11.14
CA SER A 206 24.98 5.00 9.74
C SER A 206 24.47 6.39 9.33
N GLU A 207 25.13 7.03 8.36
CA GLU A 207 24.60 8.24 7.72
C GLU A 207 23.47 7.94 6.73
N THR A 208 23.34 6.67 6.30
CA THR A 208 22.32 6.24 5.35
C THR A 208 20.99 6.01 6.07
N MET A 209 19.98 6.83 5.74
CA MET A 209 18.66 6.78 6.39
C MET A 209 18.02 5.39 6.35
N SER A 210 18.08 4.71 5.20
CA SER A 210 17.48 3.39 5.03
C SER A 210 18.11 2.31 5.90
N ASP A 211 19.40 2.44 6.25
CA ASP A 211 20.06 1.53 7.18
C ASP A 211 19.39 1.63 8.55
N ILE A 212 19.26 2.85 9.08
CA ILE A 212 18.65 3.12 10.39
C ILE A 212 17.20 2.62 10.42
N LEU A 213 16.38 3.05 9.44
CA LEU A 213 14.95 2.74 9.40
C LEU A 213 14.70 1.23 9.33
N PHE A 214 15.39 0.52 8.44
CA PHE A 214 15.14 -0.91 8.29
C PHE A 214 15.85 -1.75 9.35
N THR A 215 16.93 -1.29 9.98
CA THR A 215 17.45 -1.93 11.20
C THR A 215 16.43 -1.85 12.33
N LEU A 216 15.83 -0.68 12.59
CA LEU A 216 14.75 -0.55 13.56
C LEU A 216 13.53 -1.40 13.21
N ALA A 217 13.14 -1.45 11.93
CA ALA A 217 12.04 -2.28 11.48
C ALA A 217 12.31 -3.78 11.69
N ASN A 218 13.55 -4.23 11.52
CA ASN A 218 13.96 -5.62 11.80
C ASN A 218 13.88 -5.92 13.31
N LEU A 219 14.42 -5.06 14.16
CA LEU A 219 14.31 -5.16 15.62
C LEU A 219 12.86 -5.24 16.09
N ARG A 220 11.98 -4.39 15.54
CA ARG A 220 10.53 -4.44 15.78
C ARG A 220 9.90 -5.77 15.37
N ARG A 221 10.29 -6.36 14.22
CA ARG A 221 9.76 -7.67 13.80
C ARG A 221 10.14 -8.79 14.75
N MET A 222 11.33 -8.67 15.36
CA MET A 222 11.82 -9.56 16.41
C MET A 222 11.25 -9.23 17.80
N LYS A 223 10.52 -8.10 17.94
CA LYS A 223 10.01 -7.56 19.21
C LYS A 223 11.10 -7.45 20.28
N SER A 224 12.26 -6.92 19.91
CA SER A 224 13.40 -6.79 20.82
C SER A 224 14.27 -5.59 20.45
N PHE A 225 14.80 -4.90 21.45
CA PHE A 225 15.84 -3.87 21.30
C PHE A 225 16.97 -4.12 22.32
N PRO A 226 18.08 -4.77 21.94
CA PRO A 226 19.11 -5.24 22.87
C PRO A 226 20.20 -4.21 23.19
N PHE A 227 20.05 -2.96 22.75
CA PHE A 227 21.09 -1.94 22.85
C PHE A 227 20.88 -0.99 24.03
N SER A 228 21.93 -0.25 24.39
CA SER A 228 21.94 0.59 25.59
C SER A 228 20.92 1.74 25.55
N ASN A 229 20.59 2.23 26.75
CA ASN A 229 19.74 3.42 26.95
C ASN A 229 20.29 4.66 26.21
N ASP A 230 21.62 4.84 26.13
CA ASP A 230 22.22 5.94 25.37
C ASP A 230 21.87 5.87 23.88
N LEU A 231 21.81 4.67 23.30
CA LEU A 231 21.41 4.51 21.91
C LEU A 231 19.90 4.75 21.75
N ALA A 232 19.08 4.26 22.66
CA ALA A 232 17.64 4.54 22.68
C ALA A 232 17.37 6.06 22.70
N GLU A 233 18.05 6.80 23.57
CA GLU A 233 17.93 8.26 23.66
C GLU A 233 18.37 8.97 22.37
N LYS A 234 19.47 8.54 21.74
CA LYS A 234 19.92 9.09 20.45
C LYS A 234 18.86 8.94 19.36
N ILE A 235 18.18 7.79 19.32
CA ILE A 235 17.17 7.48 18.30
C ILE A 235 15.88 8.26 18.58
N ILE A 236 15.45 8.37 19.85
CA ILE A 236 14.32 9.22 20.28
C ILE A 236 14.53 10.68 19.87
N LYS A 237 15.76 11.21 20.03
CA LYS A 237 16.09 12.62 19.72
C LYS A 237 16.64 12.81 18.31
N HIS A 238 16.51 11.81 17.43
CA HIS A 238 17.07 11.89 16.09
C HIS A 238 16.43 13.03 15.28
N LYS A 239 17.22 13.76 14.47
CA LYS A 239 16.74 14.93 13.70
C LYS A 239 15.62 14.59 12.71
N ASP A 240 15.67 13.38 12.14
CA ASP A 240 14.71 12.90 11.17
C ASP A 240 13.48 12.29 11.85
N TRP A 241 12.29 12.76 11.45
CA TRP A 241 11.02 12.32 12.03
C TRP A 241 10.72 10.85 11.74
N GLY A 242 11.17 10.32 10.59
CA GLY A 242 10.96 8.93 10.22
C GLY A 242 11.73 7.98 11.12
N VAL A 243 12.95 8.36 11.53
CA VAL A 243 13.70 7.61 12.55
C VAL A 243 12.96 7.62 13.88
N ARG A 244 12.44 8.77 14.30
CA ARG A 244 11.66 8.88 15.57
C ARG A 244 10.36 8.07 15.52
N VAL A 245 9.70 7.99 14.35
CA VAL A 245 8.55 7.09 14.12
C VAL A 245 8.93 5.62 14.29
N GLU A 246 10.06 5.18 13.73
CA GLU A 246 10.52 3.80 13.97
C GLU A 246 10.98 3.59 15.42
N ALA A 247 11.56 4.62 16.06
CA ALA A 247 11.91 4.59 17.47
C ALA A 247 10.67 4.31 18.34
N ALA A 248 9.59 5.06 18.12
CA ALA A 248 8.30 4.85 18.78
C ALA A 248 7.80 3.40 18.65
N ARG A 249 7.94 2.81 17.46
CA ARG A 249 7.49 1.43 17.20
C ARG A 249 8.36 0.37 17.86
N THR A 250 9.68 0.57 17.83
CA THR A 250 10.66 -0.45 18.22
C THR A 250 10.95 -0.41 19.71
N LEU A 251 11.09 0.80 20.29
CA LEU A 251 11.42 0.97 21.72
C LEU A 251 10.26 0.64 22.66
N ALA A 252 9.04 0.43 22.15
CA ALA A 252 7.98 -0.19 22.94
C ALA A 252 8.36 -1.61 23.45
N PHE A 253 9.33 -2.26 22.80
CA PHE A 253 9.91 -3.55 23.22
C PHE A 253 11.28 -3.39 23.92
N PHE A 254 11.60 -2.18 24.37
CA PHE A 254 12.79 -1.92 25.18
C PHE A 254 12.48 -2.20 26.65
N ASP A 255 13.45 -2.81 27.34
CA ASP A 255 13.34 -3.17 28.76
C ASP A 255 13.59 -1.93 29.64
N PHE A 256 12.57 -1.07 29.78
CA PHE A 256 12.64 0.10 30.66
C PHE A 256 12.79 -0.34 32.13
N THR A 257 13.87 0.11 32.79
CA THR A 257 14.22 -0.32 34.15
C THR A 257 13.86 0.68 35.23
N ASN A 258 13.48 1.90 34.86
CA ASN A 258 13.12 2.98 35.79
C ASN A 258 12.23 4.04 35.11
N GLU A 259 11.59 4.88 35.92
CA GLU A 259 10.66 5.92 35.46
C GLU A 259 11.34 6.95 34.52
N ILE A 260 12.61 7.29 34.75
CA ILE A 260 13.33 8.29 33.93
C ILE A 260 13.48 7.80 32.48
N GLU A 261 13.82 6.52 32.28
CA GLU A 261 13.93 5.92 30.96
C GLU A 261 12.59 5.91 30.22
N LEU A 262 11.52 5.55 30.93
CA LEU A 262 10.17 5.58 30.37
C LEU A 262 9.75 7.00 29.99
N LEU A 263 9.99 7.98 30.86
CA LEU A 263 9.65 9.38 30.59
C LEU A 263 10.35 9.91 29.33
N LYS A 264 11.62 9.53 29.10
CA LYS A 264 12.33 9.86 27.86
C LYS A 264 11.63 9.30 26.62
N TYR A 265 11.12 8.05 26.68
CA TYR A 265 10.34 7.49 25.59
C TYR A 265 9.00 8.23 25.40
N LEU A 266 8.32 8.57 26.51
CA LEU A 266 7.06 9.31 26.47
C LEU A 266 7.20 10.74 25.94
N GLU A 267 8.41 11.33 25.89
CA GLU A 267 8.65 12.61 25.19
C GLU A 267 8.18 12.58 23.73
N LEU A 268 8.21 11.40 23.08
CA LEU A 268 7.73 11.23 21.69
C LEU A 268 6.23 11.55 21.53
N LEU A 269 5.42 11.46 22.61
CA LEU A 269 4.02 11.88 22.57
C LEU A 269 3.88 13.37 22.25
N ASN A 270 4.83 14.19 22.68
CA ASN A 270 4.83 15.63 22.47
C ASN A 270 5.65 16.06 21.24
N ASP A 271 6.01 15.12 20.36
CA ASP A 271 6.79 15.45 19.17
C ASP A 271 6.07 16.46 18.28
N SER A 272 6.84 17.43 17.78
CA SER A 272 6.32 18.46 16.86
C SER A 272 5.74 17.90 15.57
N ASN A 273 6.20 16.74 15.11
CA ASN A 273 5.64 16.06 13.95
C ASN A 273 4.47 15.17 14.41
N PRO A 274 3.25 15.39 13.88
CA PRO A 274 2.06 14.66 14.32
C PRO A 274 2.17 13.15 14.06
N ASN A 275 2.91 12.73 13.03
CA ASN A 275 3.10 11.31 12.71
C ASN A 275 3.96 10.59 13.76
N VAL A 276 4.93 11.27 14.38
CA VAL A 276 5.73 10.72 15.49
C VAL A 276 4.85 10.60 16.73
N SER A 277 4.19 11.69 17.12
CA SER A 277 3.28 11.75 18.28
C SER A 277 2.20 10.68 18.22
N ARG A 278 1.52 10.55 17.07
CA ARG A 278 0.47 9.56 16.85
C ARG A 278 1.00 8.13 16.88
N GLN A 279 2.18 7.89 16.32
CA GLN A 279 2.79 6.57 16.36
C GLN A 279 3.21 6.17 17.78
N ALA A 280 3.80 7.10 18.55
CA ALA A 280 4.15 6.87 19.96
C ALA A 280 2.91 6.53 20.79
N ALA A 281 1.84 7.30 20.62
CA ALA A 281 0.54 7.05 21.26
C ALA A 281 -0.01 5.65 20.96
N GLN A 282 0.09 5.20 19.70
CA GLN A 282 -0.33 3.86 19.30
C GLN A 282 0.57 2.75 19.90
N SER A 283 1.88 2.98 19.96
CA SER A 283 2.86 1.97 20.37
C SER A 283 2.90 1.73 21.88
N ILE A 284 2.35 2.65 22.69
CA ILE A 284 2.30 2.51 24.16
C ILE A 284 1.61 1.23 24.62
N SER A 285 0.61 0.71 23.89
CA SER A 285 -0.07 -0.52 24.29
C SER A 285 0.81 -1.77 24.22
N GLU A 286 2.00 -1.69 23.61
CA GLU A 286 2.96 -2.79 23.50
C GLU A 286 4.06 -2.74 24.58
N ILE A 287 4.12 -1.67 25.39
CA ILE A 287 5.12 -1.53 26.45
C ILE A 287 4.96 -2.66 27.46
N THR A 288 6.07 -3.32 27.79
CA THR A 288 6.14 -4.28 28.89
C THR A 288 6.79 -3.61 30.09
N MET A 289 6.10 -3.58 31.22
CA MET A 289 6.62 -3.03 32.47
C MET A 289 7.35 -4.13 33.24
N LEU A 290 8.67 -3.99 33.41
CA LEU A 290 9.47 -4.90 34.23
C LEU A 290 9.52 -4.47 35.71
N ASP A 291 9.32 -3.18 35.98
CA ASP A 291 9.28 -2.62 37.34
C ASP A 291 7.84 -2.28 37.75
N SER A 292 7.40 -2.83 38.89
CA SER A 292 6.07 -2.62 39.47
C SER A 292 5.91 -1.27 40.18
N GLU A 293 6.99 -0.54 40.43
CA GLU A 293 6.93 0.76 41.12
C GLU A 293 6.52 1.93 40.20
N ILE A 294 6.63 1.76 38.88
CA ILE A 294 6.29 2.81 37.91
C ILE A 294 4.77 2.88 37.72
N ASP A 295 4.17 4.01 38.10
CA ASP A 295 2.73 4.26 37.93
C ASP A 295 2.40 4.76 36.51
N LEU A 296 2.51 3.84 35.54
CA LEU A 296 2.21 4.11 34.13
C LEU A 296 0.77 4.62 33.95
N ASN A 297 -0.17 4.18 34.78
CA ASN A 297 -1.57 4.61 34.69
C ASN A 297 -1.69 6.11 34.91
N ASN A 298 -1.18 6.61 36.04
CA ASN A 298 -1.25 8.03 36.36
C ASN A 298 -0.45 8.89 35.38
N LEU A 299 0.71 8.43 34.92
CA LEU A 299 1.48 9.13 33.89
C LEU A 299 0.67 9.31 32.60
N LEU A 300 0.10 8.24 32.05
CA LEU A 300 -0.69 8.33 30.81
C LEU A 300 -1.98 9.11 31.00
N LEU A 301 -2.62 9.04 32.18
CA LEU A 301 -3.81 9.81 32.50
C LEU A 301 -3.53 11.31 32.51
N ASP A 302 -2.35 11.74 32.99
CA ASP A 302 -1.92 13.14 32.91
C ASP A 302 -1.80 13.61 31.45
N TYR A 303 -1.13 12.83 30.58
CA TYR A 303 -1.07 13.12 29.15
C TYR A 303 -2.47 13.21 28.49
N LEU A 304 -3.38 12.32 28.85
CA LEU A 304 -4.75 12.30 28.31
C LEU A 304 -5.61 13.49 28.77
N THR A 305 -5.34 14.01 29.96
CA THR A 305 -6.16 15.06 30.58
C THR A 305 -5.59 16.46 30.35
N ASN A 306 -4.27 16.60 30.50
CA ASN A 306 -3.52 17.85 30.52
C ASN A 306 -2.52 17.99 29.36
N GLY A 307 -2.22 16.92 28.64
CA GLY A 307 -1.27 16.94 27.53
C GLY A 307 -1.76 17.76 26.33
N ASN A 308 -0.81 18.37 25.61
CA ASN A 308 -1.09 19.15 24.40
C ASN A 308 -0.93 18.28 23.14
N LEU A 309 -1.82 17.31 22.98
CA LEU A 309 -1.82 16.37 21.86
C LEU A 309 -2.78 16.81 20.74
N THR A 310 -2.47 16.46 19.51
CA THR A 310 -3.46 16.57 18.41
C THR A 310 -4.65 15.66 18.68
N VAL A 311 -5.80 15.95 18.05
CA VAL A 311 -7.00 15.11 18.21
C VAL A 311 -6.73 13.64 17.86
N ASN A 312 -5.90 13.39 16.84
CA ASN A 312 -5.55 12.03 16.42
C ASN A 312 -4.58 11.36 17.40
N SER A 313 -3.52 12.04 17.85
CA SER A 313 -2.60 11.51 18.85
C SER A 313 -3.30 11.22 20.19
N LEU A 314 -4.19 12.12 20.62
CA LEU A 314 -5.02 11.92 21.80
C LEU A 314 -5.95 10.71 21.64
N GLY A 315 -6.55 10.56 20.45
CA GLY A 315 -7.37 9.41 20.09
C GLY A 315 -6.61 8.09 20.20
N GLU A 316 -5.46 7.97 19.54
CA GLU A 316 -4.61 6.76 19.63
C GLU A 316 -4.18 6.48 21.08
N LEU A 317 -3.78 7.52 21.84
CA LEU A 317 -3.35 7.35 23.22
C LEU A 317 -4.51 6.84 24.09
N ALA A 318 -5.72 7.36 23.87
CA ALA A 318 -6.92 6.94 24.58
C ALA A 318 -7.28 5.47 24.28
N VAL A 319 -7.11 5.02 23.03
CA VAL A 319 -7.27 3.60 22.66
C VAL A 319 -6.20 2.73 23.34
N SER A 320 -4.93 3.14 23.29
CA SER A 320 -3.83 2.42 23.94
C SER A 320 -4.03 2.32 25.46
N TYR A 321 -4.42 3.41 26.10
CA TYR A 321 -4.77 3.44 27.53
C TYR A 321 -5.91 2.47 27.86
N ALA A 322 -6.98 2.47 27.06
CA ALA A 322 -8.11 1.57 27.26
C ALA A 322 -7.73 0.08 27.11
N LYS A 323 -6.75 -0.24 26.26
CA LYS A 323 -6.20 -1.61 26.13
C LYS A 323 -5.42 -2.04 27.37
N LEU A 324 -4.58 -1.14 27.90
CA LEU A 324 -3.75 -1.41 29.08
C LEU A 324 -4.58 -1.45 30.38
N PHE A 325 -5.57 -0.58 30.50
CA PHE A 325 -6.36 -0.37 31.73
C PHE A 325 -7.87 -0.53 31.47
N ASN A 326 -8.28 -1.69 30.95
CA ASN A 326 -9.67 -1.99 30.60
C ASN A 326 -10.68 -1.72 31.74
N ASN A 327 -10.28 -1.93 32.99
CA ASN A 327 -11.11 -1.71 34.17
C ASN A 327 -11.42 -0.23 34.43
N GLU A 328 -10.59 0.69 33.92
CA GLU A 328 -10.79 2.14 34.07
C GLU A 328 -11.69 2.73 32.98
N VAL A 329 -11.93 2.01 31.88
CA VAL A 329 -12.76 2.46 30.74
C VAL A 329 -14.12 3.04 31.16
N PRO A 330 -14.90 2.46 32.11
CA PRO A 330 -16.21 3.01 32.49
C PRO A 330 -16.16 4.44 33.04
N LYS A 331 -15.07 4.81 33.72
CA LYS A 331 -14.84 6.17 34.24
C LYS A 331 -14.17 7.03 33.18
N PHE A 332 -13.11 6.50 32.57
CA PHE A 332 -12.29 7.19 31.59
C PHE A 332 -13.09 7.67 30.38
N ILE A 333 -13.99 6.83 29.85
CA ILE A 333 -14.77 7.19 28.66
C ILE A 333 -15.61 8.45 28.88
N LYS A 334 -16.09 8.70 30.10
CA LYS A 334 -16.86 9.91 30.43
C LYS A 334 -16.01 11.18 30.41
N ILE A 335 -14.70 11.05 30.64
CA ILE A 335 -13.73 12.15 30.67
C ILE A 335 -13.29 12.50 29.25
N ILE A 336 -13.02 11.49 28.42
CA ILE A 336 -12.43 11.67 27.09
C ILE A 336 -13.46 11.83 25.97
N ASN A 337 -14.68 11.31 26.14
CA ASN A 337 -15.78 11.49 25.18
C ASN A 337 -16.05 13.00 25.03
N LYS A 338 -15.97 13.53 23.81
CA LYS A 338 -15.91 14.95 23.38
C LYS A 338 -14.52 15.55 23.13
N LYS A 339 -13.42 14.90 23.53
CA LYS A 339 -12.06 15.36 23.18
C LYS A 339 -11.48 14.63 21.97
N ILE A 340 -12.09 13.52 21.57
CA ILE A 340 -11.64 12.63 20.49
C ILE A 340 -12.75 12.48 19.44
N ASP A 341 -12.37 12.07 18.22
CA ASP A 341 -13.32 11.70 17.18
C ASP A 341 -14.09 10.42 17.55
N ASP A 342 -15.34 10.30 17.08
CA ASP A 342 -16.21 9.17 17.36
C ASP A 342 -15.58 7.83 16.92
N GLY A 343 -14.78 7.82 15.84
CA GLY A 343 -14.06 6.63 15.41
C GLY A 343 -13.16 6.03 16.50
N TYR A 344 -12.53 6.86 17.33
CA TYR A 344 -11.76 6.43 18.49
C TYR A 344 -12.66 6.05 19.67
N LEU A 345 -13.76 6.77 19.86
CA LEU A 345 -14.75 6.45 20.90
C LEU A 345 -15.33 5.05 20.71
N PHE A 346 -15.65 4.63 19.48
CA PHE A 346 -16.14 3.28 19.19
C PHE A 346 -15.11 2.20 19.54
N GLN A 347 -13.83 2.43 19.26
CA GLN A 347 -12.75 1.50 19.62
C GLN A 347 -12.61 1.36 21.13
N ILE A 348 -12.65 2.47 21.87
CA ILE A 348 -12.59 2.47 23.35
C ILE A 348 -13.83 1.77 23.94
N ALA A 349 -15.01 2.06 23.39
CA ALA A 349 -16.26 1.44 23.85
C ALA A 349 -16.23 -0.08 23.68
N ALA A 350 -15.63 -0.61 22.61
CA ALA A 350 -15.51 -2.05 22.40
C ALA A 350 -14.66 -2.75 23.50
N LEU A 351 -13.75 -2.02 24.15
CA LEU A 351 -12.91 -2.51 25.24
C LEU A 351 -13.59 -2.43 26.62
N HIS A 352 -14.79 -1.85 26.71
CA HIS A 352 -15.52 -1.73 27.98
C HIS A 352 -15.82 -3.12 28.58
N PRO A 353 -15.61 -3.36 29.89
CA PRO A 353 -15.76 -4.68 30.48
C PRO A 353 -17.21 -5.18 30.56
N ASP A 354 -18.17 -4.26 30.68
CA ASP A 354 -19.61 -4.60 30.69
C ASP A 354 -20.13 -4.87 29.28
N LYS A 355 -20.44 -6.14 28.99
CA LYS A 355 -21.02 -6.60 27.73
C LYS A 355 -22.36 -5.92 27.40
N GLN A 356 -23.29 -5.84 28.35
CA GLN A 356 -24.62 -5.27 28.08
C GLN A 356 -24.52 -3.79 27.75
N TRP A 357 -23.62 -3.09 28.44
CA TRP A 357 -23.32 -1.69 28.14
C TRP A 357 -22.77 -1.53 26.71
N LYS A 358 -21.80 -2.37 26.30
CA LYS A 358 -21.23 -2.33 24.94
C LYS A 358 -22.30 -2.48 23.87
N LEU A 359 -23.10 -3.54 23.95
CA LEU A 359 -24.14 -3.83 22.96
C LEU A 359 -25.13 -2.67 22.84
N LYS A 360 -25.59 -2.15 23.98
CA LYS A 360 -26.49 -0.99 24.01
C LYS A 360 -25.83 0.26 23.41
N PHE A 361 -24.58 0.53 23.78
CA PHE A 361 -23.85 1.70 23.29
C PHE A 361 -23.76 1.72 21.76
N PHE A 362 -23.40 0.61 21.13
CA PHE A 362 -23.32 0.54 19.66
C PHE A 362 -24.71 0.76 19.02
N ILE A 363 -25.72 -0.03 19.43
CA ILE A 363 -27.08 0.09 18.88
C ILE A 363 -27.63 1.52 19.00
N ASP A 364 -27.47 2.16 20.16
CA ASP A 364 -27.98 3.52 20.40
C ASP A 364 -27.26 4.60 19.55
N ASN A 365 -26.04 4.34 19.07
CA ASN A 365 -25.24 5.31 18.31
C ASN A 365 -25.26 5.10 16.79
N TYR A 366 -25.67 3.93 16.28
CA TYR A 366 -25.76 3.69 14.83
C TYR A 366 -26.60 4.71 14.04
N PRO A 367 -27.78 5.15 14.52
CA PRO A 367 -28.61 6.11 13.77
C PRO A 367 -27.94 7.48 13.55
N LYS A 368 -26.83 7.76 14.25
CA LYS A 368 -26.08 9.02 14.19
C LYS A 368 -24.76 8.89 13.43
N LEU A 369 -24.50 7.72 12.84
CA LEU A 369 -23.23 7.40 12.21
C LEU A 369 -23.03 8.21 10.92
N GLU A 370 -22.04 9.09 10.92
CA GLU A 370 -21.54 9.70 9.70
C GLU A 370 -20.80 8.66 8.85
N SER A 371 -20.91 8.74 7.52
CA SER A 371 -20.33 7.74 6.60
C SER A 371 -18.83 7.52 6.82
N ARG A 372 -18.08 8.58 7.14
CA ARG A 372 -16.63 8.51 7.40
C ARG A 372 -16.25 7.63 8.59
N ASN A 373 -17.12 7.56 9.61
CA ASN A 373 -16.88 6.79 10.82
C ASN A 373 -17.43 5.36 10.74
N ALA A 374 -18.07 5.01 9.62
CA ALA A 374 -18.67 3.70 9.43
C ALA A 374 -17.67 2.56 9.55
N HIS A 375 -16.45 2.72 9.03
CA HIS A 375 -15.43 1.68 9.15
C HIS A 375 -15.05 1.41 10.61
N SER A 376 -14.71 2.45 11.37
CA SER A 376 -14.32 2.31 12.79
C SER A 376 -15.48 1.81 13.64
N TYR A 377 -16.70 2.28 13.39
CA TYR A 377 -17.90 1.79 14.06
C TYR A 377 -18.12 0.29 13.82
N ILE A 378 -18.21 -0.14 12.54
CA ILE A 378 -18.55 -1.51 12.16
C ILE A 378 -17.45 -2.48 12.61
N SER A 379 -16.18 -2.14 12.37
CA SER A 379 -15.07 -3.00 12.80
C SER A 379 -15.01 -3.15 14.33
N SER A 380 -15.25 -2.06 15.08
CA SER A 380 -15.32 -2.11 16.55
C SER A 380 -16.52 -2.91 17.04
N PHE A 381 -17.69 -2.74 16.43
CA PHE A 381 -18.89 -3.50 16.77
C PHE A 381 -18.72 -5.00 16.49
N LEU A 382 -18.20 -5.35 15.31
CA LEU A 382 -17.96 -6.74 14.93
C LEU A 382 -16.80 -7.39 15.67
N SER A 383 -15.92 -6.62 16.31
CA SER A 383 -14.94 -7.19 17.26
C SER A 383 -15.61 -7.87 18.46
N LEU A 384 -16.88 -7.56 18.73
CA LEU A 384 -17.69 -8.12 19.80
C LEU A 384 -18.34 -9.46 19.47
N GLN A 385 -18.19 -10.00 18.25
CA GLN A 385 -18.86 -11.24 17.82
C GLN A 385 -18.69 -12.39 18.83
N LYS A 386 -17.46 -12.63 19.31
CA LYS A 386 -17.16 -13.65 20.33
C LYS A 386 -17.86 -13.43 21.67
N ASP A 387 -18.16 -12.18 22.02
CA ASP A 387 -18.86 -11.86 23.26
C ASP A 387 -20.37 -12.14 23.18
N PHE A 388 -20.91 -12.29 21.96
CA PHE A 388 -22.33 -12.30 21.65
C PHE A 388 -22.75 -13.39 20.64
N GLU A 389 -22.02 -14.51 20.57
CA GLU A 389 -22.25 -15.58 19.57
C GLU A 389 -23.70 -16.07 19.51
N ASP A 390 -24.37 -16.16 20.66
CA ASP A 390 -25.78 -16.60 20.79
C ASP A 390 -26.77 -15.46 21.04
N ASN A 391 -26.35 -14.19 20.92
CA ASN A 391 -27.21 -13.05 21.21
C ASN A 391 -28.06 -12.68 19.98
N GLN A 392 -29.36 -12.92 20.06
CA GLN A 392 -30.29 -12.64 18.97
C GLN A 392 -30.26 -11.17 18.50
N LYS A 393 -30.22 -10.20 19.42
CA LYS A 393 -30.22 -8.77 19.05
C LYS A 393 -28.94 -8.37 18.31
N PHE A 394 -27.80 -8.92 18.72
CA PHE A 394 -26.54 -8.69 18.02
C PHE A 394 -26.62 -9.24 16.58
N SER A 395 -27.09 -10.48 16.42
CA SER A 395 -27.25 -11.10 15.11
C SER A 395 -28.24 -10.35 14.21
N GLU A 396 -29.39 -9.94 14.73
CA GLU A 396 -30.38 -9.11 14.00
C GLU A 396 -29.75 -7.80 13.53
N PHE A 397 -29.00 -7.12 14.40
CA PHE A 397 -28.35 -5.87 14.03
C PHE A 397 -27.24 -6.04 12.99
N VAL A 398 -26.45 -7.11 13.06
CA VAL A 398 -25.47 -7.44 12.01
C VAL A 398 -26.17 -7.70 10.67
N ILE A 399 -27.33 -8.37 10.70
CA ILE A 399 -28.14 -8.59 9.50
C ILE A 399 -28.63 -7.27 8.91
N ASP A 400 -29.14 -6.33 9.73
CA ASP A 400 -29.57 -5.01 9.29
C ASP A 400 -28.44 -4.25 8.56
N LEU A 401 -27.21 -4.33 9.07
CA LEU A 401 -26.03 -3.74 8.41
C LEU A 401 -25.72 -4.36 7.03
N ILE A 402 -25.98 -5.65 6.84
CA ILE A 402 -25.81 -6.32 5.54
C ILE A 402 -26.97 -5.95 4.59
N GLU A 403 -28.17 -5.71 5.13
CA GLU A 403 -29.33 -5.30 4.35
C GLU A 403 -29.24 -3.85 3.86
N ASP A 404 -28.56 -2.96 4.60
CA ASP A 404 -28.36 -1.53 4.28
C ASP A 404 -28.03 -1.27 2.78
N ASP A 405 -28.52 -0.16 2.23
CA ASP A 405 -28.32 0.16 0.80
C ASP A 405 -26.90 0.62 0.46
N SER A 406 -26.09 0.95 1.46
CA SER A 406 -24.72 1.42 1.28
C SER A 406 -23.77 0.26 0.92
N PRO A 407 -23.13 0.28 -0.27
CA PRO A 407 -22.16 -0.74 -0.65
C PRO A 407 -20.98 -0.81 0.33
N ILE A 408 -20.60 0.34 0.93
CA ILE A 408 -19.50 0.47 1.88
C ILE A 408 -19.85 -0.23 3.19
N ILE A 409 -21.03 0.07 3.75
CA ILE A 409 -21.48 -0.57 5.01
C ILE A 409 -21.55 -2.08 4.80
N ASN A 410 -22.12 -2.54 3.68
CA ASN A 410 -22.22 -3.96 3.40
C ASN A 410 -20.85 -4.62 3.23
N ALA A 411 -19.95 -4.03 2.44
CA ALA A 411 -18.61 -4.57 2.17
C ALA A 411 -17.81 -4.71 3.45
N ILE A 412 -17.77 -3.64 4.26
CA ILE A 412 -17.08 -3.64 5.55
C ILE A 412 -17.71 -4.71 6.45
N THR A 413 -19.03 -4.69 6.65
CA THR A 413 -19.72 -5.64 7.55
C THR A 413 -19.41 -7.08 7.18
N VAL A 414 -19.59 -7.45 5.91
CA VAL A 414 -19.37 -8.82 5.45
C VAL A 414 -17.91 -9.23 5.53
N SER A 415 -16.96 -8.29 5.38
CA SER A 415 -15.52 -8.57 5.46
C SER A 415 -15.04 -8.93 6.87
N PHE A 416 -15.75 -8.46 7.91
CA PHE A 416 -15.39 -8.66 9.32
C PHE A 416 -16.15 -9.81 10.01
N LEU A 417 -17.06 -10.51 9.32
CA LEU A 417 -17.77 -11.66 9.89
C LEU A 417 -16.81 -12.82 10.17
N ASP A 418 -16.87 -13.36 11.39
CA ASP A 418 -16.07 -14.51 11.78
C ASP A 418 -16.71 -15.85 11.41
N SER A 419 -15.93 -16.93 11.48
CA SER A 419 -16.39 -18.27 11.08
C SER A 419 -17.54 -18.79 11.95
N ALA A 420 -17.63 -18.40 13.22
CA ALA A 420 -18.69 -18.84 14.13
C ALA A 420 -20.02 -18.20 13.74
N PHE A 421 -20.03 -16.88 13.52
CA PHE A 421 -21.18 -16.14 13.05
C PHE A 421 -21.71 -16.68 11.71
N LEU A 422 -20.79 -16.91 10.75
CA LEU A 422 -21.14 -17.47 9.44
C LEU A 422 -21.78 -18.86 9.54
N THR A 423 -21.30 -19.70 10.46
CA THR A 423 -21.82 -21.06 10.67
C THR A 423 -23.23 -21.03 11.26
N ASN A 424 -23.41 -20.26 12.33
CA ASN A 424 -24.67 -20.16 13.06
C ASN A 424 -25.79 -19.53 12.22
N ASN A 425 -25.46 -18.62 11.31
CA ASN A 425 -26.42 -17.91 10.47
C ASN A 425 -26.41 -18.35 9.00
N SER A 426 -25.78 -19.49 8.70
CA SER A 426 -25.48 -19.95 7.33
C SER A 426 -26.69 -20.00 6.39
N LYS A 427 -27.83 -20.53 6.85
CA LYS A 427 -29.04 -20.66 6.02
C LYS A 427 -29.56 -19.30 5.55
N PHE A 428 -29.70 -18.36 6.47
CA PHE A 428 -30.20 -17.01 6.18
C PHE A 428 -29.18 -16.20 5.35
N LEU A 429 -27.90 -16.25 5.73
CA LEU A 429 -26.84 -15.53 5.02
C LEU A 429 -26.69 -15.98 3.56
N LYS A 430 -26.92 -17.27 3.26
CA LYS A 430 -26.93 -17.73 1.86
C LYS A 430 -27.97 -16.99 1.03
N GLU A 431 -29.22 -16.95 1.50
CA GLU A 431 -30.32 -16.29 0.79
C GLU A 431 -30.08 -14.78 0.64
N LEU A 432 -29.65 -14.13 1.72
CA LEU A 432 -29.35 -12.69 1.73
C LEU A 432 -28.21 -12.33 0.77
N LEU A 433 -27.09 -13.06 0.82
CA LEU A 433 -25.93 -12.79 -0.05
C LEU A 433 -26.27 -13.02 -1.52
N ILE A 434 -27.02 -14.09 -1.86
CA ILE A 434 -27.50 -14.33 -3.24
C ILE A 434 -28.30 -13.12 -3.74
N ARG A 435 -29.26 -12.64 -2.92
CA ARG A 435 -30.09 -11.47 -3.26
C ARG A 435 -29.24 -10.22 -3.47
N LYS A 436 -28.29 -9.91 -2.57
CA LYS A 436 -27.39 -8.75 -2.70
C LYS A 436 -26.48 -8.86 -3.91
N ILE A 437 -26.01 -10.06 -4.25
CA ILE A 437 -25.19 -10.31 -5.44
C ILE A 437 -26.00 -10.05 -6.72
N ILE A 438 -27.16 -10.70 -6.88
CA ILE A 438 -27.97 -10.59 -8.10
C ILE A 438 -28.41 -9.14 -8.35
N ASN A 439 -28.87 -8.45 -7.30
CA ASN A 439 -29.39 -7.08 -7.42
C ASN A 439 -28.31 -6.02 -7.72
N ASN A 440 -27.04 -6.34 -7.49
CA ASN A 440 -25.95 -5.36 -7.55
C ASN A 440 -24.78 -5.74 -8.47
N LYS A 441 -24.79 -6.93 -9.09
CA LYS A 441 -23.69 -7.40 -9.94
C LYS A 441 -23.34 -6.45 -11.10
N ASP A 442 -24.28 -5.62 -11.54
CA ASP A 442 -24.11 -4.69 -12.67
C ASP A 442 -23.96 -3.22 -12.25
N LYS A 443 -23.82 -2.96 -10.94
CA LYS A 443 -23.68 -1.59 -10.41
C LYS A 443 -22.21 -1.30 -10.13
N ALA A 444 -21.63 -0.30 -10.81
CA ALA A 444 -20.23 0.09 -10.63
C ALA A 444 -19.89 0.43 -9.16
N GLY A 445 -20.80 1.06 -8.41
CA GLY A 445 -20.58 1.36 -6.99
C GLY A 445 -20.50 0.13 -6.06
N PHE A 446 -20.79 -1.07 -6.58
CA PHE A 446 -20.70 -2.34 -5.85
C PHE A 446 -19.53 -3.22 -6.33
N SER A 447 -18.59 -2.68 -7.12
CA SER A 447 -17.47 -3.44 -7.68
C SER A 447 -16.57 -4.09 -6.63
N GLU A 448 -16.46 -3.51 -5.44
CA GLU A 448 -15.72 -4.10 -4.31
C GLU A 448 -16.60 -4.99 -3.43
N ALA A 449 -17.85 -4.57 -3.17
CA ALA A 449 -18.77 -5.25 -2.28
C ALA A 449 -19.22 -6.63 -2.82
N VAL A 450 -19.52 -6.72 -4.12
CA VAL A 450 -20.01 -7.96 -4.74
C VAL A 450 -18.98 -9.10 -4.69
N PRO A 451 -17.69 -8.88 -5.03
CA PRO A 451 -16.66 -9.89 -4.82
C PRO A 451 -16.53 -10.34 -3.36
N ILE A 452 -16.70 -9.43 -2.40
CA ILE A 452 -16.69 -9.77 -0.96
C ILE A 452 -17.89 -10.66 -0.62
N PHE A 453 -19.09 -10.34 -1.09
CA PHE A 453 -20.28 -11.17 -0.90
C PHE A 453 -20.07 -12.58 -1.46
N ALA A 454 -19.52 -12.70 -2.67
CA ALA A 454 -19.26 -13.99 -3.31
C ALA A 454 -18.22 -14.83 -2.56
N LYS A 455 -17.12 -14.20 -2.09
CA LYS A 455 -16.11 -14.88 -1.26
C LYS A 455 -16.71 -15.37 0.05
N THR A 456 -17.53 -14.55 0.70
CA THR A 456 -18.19 -14.94 1.95
C THR A 456 -19.22 -16.05 1.69
N PHE A 457 -19.97 -15.99 0.59
CA PHE A 457 -20.86 -17.07 0.18
C PHE A 457 -20.08 -18.38 -0.04
N GLU A 458 -18.91 -18.35 -0.68
CA GLU A 458 -18.05 -19.52 -0.87
C GLU A 458 -17.62 -20.15 0.47
N LYS A 459 -17.33 -19.34 1.50
CA LYS A 459 -17.03 -19.83 2.85
C LYS A 459 -18.20 -20.60 3.47
N ILE A 460 -19.44 -20.20 3.18
CA ILE A 460 -20.66 -20.82 3.74
C ILE A 460 -21.14 -22.01 2.89
N SER A 461 -21.06 -21.92 1.55
CA SER A 461 -21.50 -22.95 0.60
C SER A 461 -20.51 -23.12 -0.54
N LYS A 462 -19.41 -23.82 -0.28
CA LYS A 462 -18.38 -24.08 -1.29
C LYS A 462 -18.93 -24.77 -2.54
N HIS A 463 -19.83 -25.75 -2.37
CA HIS A 463 -20.44 -26.49 -3.47
C HIS A 463 -21.23 -25.59 -4.45
N ASP A 464 -21.96 -24.61 -3.92
CA ASP A 464 -22.86 -23.77 -4.73
C ASP A 464 -22.15 -22.51 -5.27
N SER A 465 -20.95 -22.20 -4.77
CA SER A 465 -20.18 -21.01 -5.12
C SER A 465 -19.89 -20.89 -6.63
N LYS A 466 -19.77 -22.02 -7.33
CA LYS A 466 -19.53 -22.05 -8.77
C LYS A 466 -20.63 -21.33 -9.55
N ASN A 467 -21.89 -21.57 -9.21
CA ASN A 467 -23.04 -20.94 -9.89
C ASN A 467 -23.03 -19.42 -9.68
N ILE A 468 -22.65 -18.96 -8.48
CA ILE A 468 -22.49 -17.53 -8.18
C ILE A 468 -21.41 -16.91 -9.04
N TYR A 469 -20.26 -17.57 -9.17
CA TYR A 469 -19.21 -17.09 -10.05
C TYR A 469 -19.62 -17.11 -11.53
N GLU A 470 -20.44 -18.05 -11.98
CA GLU A 470 -20.98 -18.04 -13.34
C GLU A 470 -21.90 -16.83 -13.58
N ILE A 471 -22.80 -16.49 -12.64
CA ILE A 471 -23.64 -15.29 -12.70
C ILE A 471 -22.79 -14.01 -12.74
N LEU A 472 -21.75 -13.94 -11.92
CA LEU A 472 -20.88 -12.77 -11.84
C LEU A 472 -19.97 -12.60 -13.06
N ALA A 473 -19.62 -13.70 -13.74
CA ALA A 473 -18.82 -13.65 -14.96
C ALA A 473 -19.56 -12.93 -16.11
N GLU A 474 -20.88 -12.80 -16.03
CA GLU A 474 -21.74 -12.06 -16.98
C GLU A 474 -22.02 -10.62 -16.53
N SER A 475 -21.33 -10.12 -15.49
CA SER A 475 -21.45 -8.74 -15.07
C SER A 475 -21.00 -7.77 -16.17
N SER A 476 -21.76 -6.68 -16.33
CA SER A 476 -21.38 -5.52 -17.13
C SER A 476 -20.25 -4.69 -16.51
N VAL A 477 -19.93 -4.92 -15.22
CA VAL A 477 -18.81 -4.30 -14.52
C VAL A 477 -17.55 -5.17 -14.72
N PRO A 478 -16.52 -4.68 -15.44
CA PRO A 478 -15.39 -5.52 -15.82
C PRO A 478 -14.62 -6.13 -14.65
N SER A 479 -14.44 -5.41 -13.53
CA SER A 479 -13.73 -5.94 -12.36
C SER A 479 -14.46 -7.11 -11.70
N ILE A 480 -15.79 -7.05 -11.61
CA ILE A 480 -16.63 -8.14 -11.09
C ILE A 480 -16.52 -9.37 -12.00
N ALA A 481 -16.67 -9.17 -13.32
CA ALA A 481 -16.55 -10.26 -14.29
C ALA A 481 -15.15 -10.87 -14.29
N LYS A 482 -14.10 -10.04 -14.18
CA LYS A 482 -12.69 -10.46 -14.09
C LYS A 482 -12.45 -11.31 -12.84
N PHE A 483 -12.91 -10.83 -11.69
CA PHE A 483 -12.84 -11.56 -10.42
C PHE A 483 -13.50 -12.94 -10.52
N ALA A 484 -14.70 -13.00 -11.08
CA ALA A 484 -15.45 -14.24 -11.21
C ALA A 484 -14.82 -15.23 -12.20
N ASN A 485 -14.35 -14.76 -13.35
CA ASN A 485 -13.66 -15.60 -14.33
C ASN A 485 -12.35 -16.18 -13.78
N SER A 486 -11.59 -15.41 -13.00
CA SER A 486 -10.41 -15.89 -12.28
C SER A 486 -10.75 -17.05 -11.34
N LYS A 487 -11.87 -16.93 -10.59
CA LYS A 487 -12.36 -18.01 -9.71
C LYS A 487 -12.82 -19.26 -10.46
N LEU A 488 -13.30 -19.10 -11.69
CA LEU A 488 -13.70 -20.21 -12.56
C LEU A 488 -12.53 -20.84 -13.36
N GLY A 489 -11.32 -20.29 -13.27
CA GLY A 489 -10.19 -20.71 -14.10
C GLY A 489 -10.41 -20.46 -15.59
N LYS A 490 -11.33 -19.53 -15.95
CA LYS A 490 -11.59 -19.16 -17.34
C LYS A 490 -10.52 -18.17 -17.80
N PRO A 491 -9.99 -18.31 -19.03
CA PRO A 491 -9.08 -17.32 -19.58
C PRO A 491 -9.78 -15.96 -19.65
N HIS A 492 -9.01 -14.88 -19.50
CA HIS A 492 -9.53 -13.53 -19.69
C HIS A 492 -10.13 -13.41 -21.09
N LYS A 493 -11.46 -13.36 -21.18
CA LYS A 493 -12.13 -12.90 -22.40
C LYS A 493 -12.02 -11.39 -22.44
N SER A 494 -11.57 -10.84 -23.57
CA SER A 494 -11.73 -9.42 -23.85
C SER A 494 -13.22 -9.11 -23.86
N ILE A 495 -13.69 -8.42 -22.83
CA ILE A 495 -15.04 -7.85 -22.83
C ILE A 495 -14.94 -6.60 -23.70
N GLN A 496 -15.79 -6.48 -24.72
CA GLN A 496 -15.85 -5.24 -25.48
C GLN A 496 -16.22 -4.08 -24.53
N PRO A 497 -15.45 -2.98 -24.54
CA PRO A 497 -15.75 -1.84 -23.69
C PRO A 497 -17.15 -1.29 -24.03
N SER A 498 -17.89 -0.86 -23.01
CA SER A 498 -19.12 -0.12 -23.24
C SER A 498 -18.81 1.22 -23.93
N GLN A 499 -19.80 1.79 -24.61
CA GLN A 499 -19.65 3.10 -25.26
C GLN A 499 -19.17 4.17 -24.27
N ASP A 500 -19.72 4.19 -23.05
CA ASP A 500 -19.32 5.13 -22.00
C ASP A 500 -17.85 4.96 -21.57
N TYR A 501 -17.35 3.73 -21.57
CA TYR A 501 -15.95 3.45 -21.22
C TYR A 501 -14.99 3.89 -22.33
N ALA A 502 -15.40 3.74 -23.59
CA ALA A 502 -14.64 4.24 -24.74
C ALA A 502 -14.58 5.77 -24.75
N VAL A 503 -15.70 6.45 -24.45
CA VAL A 503 -15.73 7.92 -24.33
C VAL A 503 -14.77 8.40 -23.23
N LYS A 504 -14.74 7.74 -22.08
CA LYS A 504 -13.79 8.09 -21.00
C LYS A 504 -12.34 7.94 -21.40
N PHE A 505 -12.00 6.89 -22.17
CA PHE A 505 -10.66 6.74 -22.70
C PHE A 505 -10.25 7.96 -23.54
N ASP A 506 -11.11 8.38 -24.46
CA ASP A 506 -10.84 9.54 -25.32
C ASP A 506 -10.67 10.82 -24.50
N GLU A 507 -11.52 11.05 -23.50
CA GLU A 507 -11.43 12.21 -22.58
C GLU A 507 -10.13 12.20 -21.78
N PHE A 508 -9.70 11.04 -21.26
CA PHE A 508 -8.46 10.93 -20.49
C PHE A 508 -7.24 11.12 -21.37
N PHE A 509 -7.15 10.41 -22.50
CA PHE A 509 -5.99 10.50 -23.38
C PHE A 509 -5.83 11.90 -23.97
N ALA A 510 -6.94 12.59 -24.31
CA ALA A 510 -6.91 13.92 -24.89
C ALA A 510 -6.22 14.98 -24.02
N CYS A 511 -6.21 14.81 -22.69
CA CYS A 511 -5.58 15.77 -21.77
C CYS A 511 -4.36 15.22 -21.03
N ALA A 512 -3.94 13.98 -21.32
CA ALA A 512 -2.85 13.32 -20.61
C ALA A 512 -1.52 14.08 -20.69
N PHE A 513 -1.29 14.80 -21.79
CA PHE A 513 -0.03 15.50 -22.07
C PHE A 513 -0.16 17.03 -22.00
N ASP A 514 -1.33 17.55 -21.59
CA ASP A 514 -1.62 19.00 -21.57
C ASP A 514 -0.93 19.75 -20.42
N TYR A 515 -0.58 19.04 -19.33
CA TYR A 515 -0.03 19.63 -18.12
C TYR A 515 1.21 18.87 -17.67
N ARG A 516 2.25 19.61 -17.33
CA ARG A 516 3.50 19.08 -16.81
C ARG A 516 3.41 18.73 -15.33
N SER A 517 2.79 19.59 -14.52
CA SER A 517 2.75 19.40 -13.06
C SER A 517 1.42 19.82 -12.45
N ALA A 518 1.22 19.49 -11.17
CA ALA A 518 0.10 19.92 -10.37
C ALA A 518 0.55 20.37 -8.98
N VAL A 519 0.08 21.55 -8.55
CA VAL A 519 0.27 22.06 -7.18
C VAL A 519 -0.92 21.64 -6.33
N VAL A 520 -0.67 20.82 -5.32
CA VAL A 520 -1.66 20.34 -4.36
C VAL A 520 -1.62 21.23 -3.13
N ILE A 521 -2.67 22.01 -2.92
CA ILE A 521 -2.80 22.92 -1.78
C ILE A 521 -3.59 22.20 -0.69
N THR A 522 -3.03 22.12 0.51
CA THR A 522 -3.64 21.48 1.68
C THR A 522 -3.77 22.46 2.84
N ASN A 523 -4.48 22.07 3.89
CA ASN A 523 -4.49 22.82 5.15
C ASN A 523 -3.16 22.76 5.94
N LYS A 524 -2.15 22.03 5.44
CA LYS A 524 -0.79 21.93 6.02
C LYS A 524 0.28 22.65 5.19
N GLY A 525 -0.10 23.25 4.07
CA GLY A 525 0.82 23.83 3.09
C GLY A 525 0.58 23.25 1.70
N GLU A 526 1.48 23.53 0.77
CA GLU A 526 1.40 23.05 -0.60
C GLU A 526 2.59 22.13 -0.94
N PHE A 527 2.38 21.28 -1.94
CA PHE A 527 3.44 20.50 -2.58
C PHE A 527 3.14 20.37 -4.07
N GLU A 528 4.18 20.22 -4.88
CA GLU A 528 4.07 20.12 -6.34
C GLU A 528 4.45 18.72 -6.81
N ILE A 529 3.67 18.16 -7.74
CA ILE A 529 3.93 16.86 -8.37
C ILE A 529 4.13 17.01 -9.88
N ASP A 530 5.23 16.47 -10.40
CA ASP A 530 5.52 16.28 -11.83
C ASP A 530 4.71 15.09 -12.34
N LEU A 531 3.88 15.30 -13.35
CA LEU A 531 3.05 14.26 -13.95
C LEU A 531 3.88 13.45 -14.95
N LEU A 532 3.66 12.15 -15.02
CA LEU A 532 4.45 11.20 -15.82
C LEU A 532 3.60 10.50 -16.91
N PRO A 533 2.99 11.23 -17.85
CA PRO A 533 2.12 10.64 -18.87
C PRO A 533 2.89 9.73 -19.84
N GLU A 534 4.21 9.84 -19.90
CA GLU A 534 5.06 8.94 -20.67
C GLU A 534 5.08 7.49 -20.11
N PHE A 535 4.65 7.27 -18.87
CA PHE A 535 4.53 5.94 -18.26
C PHE A 535 3.08 5.52 -17.99
N ALA A 536 2.20 6.48 -17.65
CA ALA A 536 0.83 6.22 -17.24
C ALA A 536 -0.17 7.26 -17.82
N PRO A 537 -0.30 7.35 -19.16
CA PRO A 537 -1.06 8.41 -19.82
C PRO A 537 -2.53 8.44 -19.40
N ILE A 538 -3.17 7.29 -19.23
CA ILE A 538 -4.61 7.26 -18.88
C ILE A 538 -4.81 7.67 -17.43
N THR A 539 -3.90 7.29 -16.54
CA THR A 539 -3.94 7.67 -15.13
C THR A 539 -3.71 9.17 -14.95
N VAL A 540 -2.72 9.74 -15.64
CA VAL A 540 -2.47 11.18 -15.64
C VAL A 540 -3.69 11.94 -16.19
N GLY A 541 -4.22 11.51 -17.34
CA GLY A 541 -5.42 12.08 -17.93
C GLY A 541 -6.64 12.03 -16.99
N ASN A 542 -6.86 10.90 -16.32
CA ASN A 542 -7.92 10.74 -15.32
C ASN A 542 -7.71 11.67 -14.10
N PHE A 543 -6.48 11.81 -13.60
CA PHE A 543 -6.16 12.74 -12.52
C PHE A 543 -6.48 14.19 -12.91
N ILE A 544 -6.02 14.63 -14.08
CA ILE A 544 -6.28 15.97 -14.65
C ILE A 544 -7.78 16.18 -14.82
N TYR A 545 -8.49 15.20 -15.39
CA TYR A 545 -9.93 15.23 -15.60
C TYR A 545 -10.71 15.48 -14.30
N LEU A 546 -10.33 14.79 -13.23
CA LEU A 546 -10.94 14.93 -11.91
C LEU A 546 -10.55 16.25 -11.23
N ALA A 547 -9.29 16.67 -11.35
CA ALA A 547 -8.80 17.93 -10.80
C ALA A 547 -9.51 19.15 -11.42
N LYS A 548 -9.67 19.20 -12.76
CA LYS A 548 -10.42 20.27 -13.47
C LYS A 548 -11.86 20.43 -12.99
N ARG A 549 -12.46 19.37 -12.46
CA ARG A 549 -13.84 19.36 -11.93
C ARG A 549 -13.92 19.64 -10.43
N GLY A 550 -12.80 19.97 -9.78
CA GLY A 550 -12.74 20.19 -8.34
C GLY A 550 -13.05 18.94 -7.51
N TYR A 551 -12.89 17.74 -8.09
CA TYR A 551 -13.25 16.48 -7.41
C TYR A 551 -12.49 16.29 -6.08
N PHE A 552 -11.24 16.75 -6.04
CA PHE A 552 -10.34 16.63 -4.89
C PHE A 552 -10.54 17.72 -3.83
N ASN A 553 -11.38 18.73 -4.07
CA ASN A 553 -11.56 19.84 -3.13
C ASN A 553 -12.30 19.35 -1.87
N GLY A 554 -11.68 19.57 -0.71
CA GLY A 554 -12.16 19.12 0.60
C GLY A 554 -11.95 17.63 0.87
N VAL A 555 -11.29 16.89 -0.03
CA VAL A 555 -11.06 15.45 0.13
C VAL A 555 -9.99 15.20 1.20
N PRO A 556 -10.27 14.32 2.19
CA PRO A 556 -9.33 14.05 3.27
C PRO A 556 -8.24 13.06 2.87
N PHE A 557 -7.07 13.23 3.48
CA PHE A 557 -6.07 12.18 3.66
C PHE A 557 -6.59 11.17 4.69
N HIS A 558 -7.42 10.25 4.22
CA HIS A 558 -8.11 9.25 5.04
C HIS A 558 -7.20 8.12 5.50
N ARG A 559 -5.99 7.99 4.93
CA ARG A 559 -5.01 7.00 5.35
C ARG A 559 -3.61 7.61 5.35
N VAL A 560 -3.01 7.67 6.54
CA VAL A 560 -1.65 8.16 6.75
C VAL A 560 -0.87 7.08 7.51
N VAL A 561 0.09 6.47 6.82
CA VAL A 561 0.99 5.45 7.38
C VAL A 561 2.40 6.03 7.44
N PRO A 562 2.87 6.46 8.63
CA PRO A 562 4.21 7.01 8.82
C PRO A 562 5.30 6.05 8.31
N ASN A 563 6.31 6.60 7.61
CA ASN A 563 7.35 5.86 6.87
C ASN A 563 6.85 4.95 5.74
N PHE A 564 5.62 5.11 5.26
CA PHE A 564 5.14 4.39 4.08
C PHE A 564 4.45 5.33 3.09
N VAL A 565 3.23 5.78 3.37
CA VAL A 565 2.44 6.59 2.44
C VAL A 565 1.46 7.52 3.15
N ILE A 566 1.13 8.64 2.51
CA ILE A 566 -0.15 9.35 2.69
C ILE A 566 -1.07 9.03 1.51
N GLN A 567 -2.35 8.81 1.75
CA GLN A 567 -3.32 8.41 0.74
C GLN A 567 -4.60 9.25 0.84
N THR A 568 -5.11 9.65 -0.32
CA THR A 568 -6.25 10.56 -0.51
C THR A 568 -7.06 10.16 -1.75
N GLY A 569 -8.03 10.98 -2.15
CA GLY A 569 -8.82 10.79 -3.37
C GLY A 569 -10.15 10.04 -3.18
N ASP A 570 -10.54 9.75 -1.94
CA ASP A 570 -11.88 9.26 -1.58
C ASP A 570 -12.69 10.37 -0.89
N ARG A 571 -13.74 10.88 -1.55
CA ARG A 571 -14.62 11.94 -1.01
C ARG A 571 -15.37 11.52 0.25
N THR A 572 -15.60 10.21 0.44
CA THR A 572 -16.27 9.68 1.64
C THR A 572 -15.32 9.61 2.84
N GLY A 573 -14.01 9.58 2.60
CA GLY A 573 -12.98 9.39 3.62
C GLY A 573 -12.93 7.98 4.21
N THR A 574 -13.60 6.99 3.60
CA THR A 574 -13.70 5.64 4.14
C THR A 574 -12.62 4.68 3.63
N GLY A 575 -11.98 5.03 2.50
CA GLY A 575 -11.09 4.18 1.72
C GLY A 575 -11.81 3.29 0.70
N TRP A 576 -13.14 3.26 0.69
CA TRP A 576 -13.98 2.42 -0.19
C TRP A 576 -14.69 3.22 -1.30
N GLY A 577 -14.52 4.55 -1.33
CA GLY A 577 -15.12 5.40 -2.36
C GLY A 577 -14.28 5.51 -3.64
N GLY A 578 -14.92 5.98 -4.71
CA GLY A 578 -14.27 6.21 -6.00
C GLY A 578 -15.09 7.13 -6.89
N PRO A 579 -14.63 7.41 -8.12
CA PRO A 579 -15.25 8.40 -9.00
C PRO A 579 -16.48 7.84 -9.75
N GLY A 580 -16.99 6.67 -9.35
CA GLY A 580 -18.09 5.96 -10.01
C GLY A 580 -17.66 5.13 -11.23
N TYR A 581 -16.36 4.96 -11.45
CA TYR A 581 -15.78 4.13 -12.51
C TYR A 581 -14.37 3.67 -12.13
N GLU A 582 -13.82 2.74 -12.91
CA GLU A 582 -12.47 2.18 -12.73
C GLU A 582 -11.59 2.47 -13.95
N ILE A 583 -10.30 2.65 -13.73
CA ILE A 583 -9.28 2.71 -14.78
C ILE A 583 -8.34 1.50 -14.70
N LYS A 584 -7.67 1.20 -15.81
CA LYS A 584 -6.71 0.10 -15.90
C LYS A 584 -5.37 0.49 -15.31
N SER A 585 -4.67 -0.51 -14.74
CA SER A 585 -3.34 -0.29 -14.21
C SER A 585 -2.31 -0.05 -15.33
N GLU A 586 -1.39 0.88 -15.11
CA GLU A 586 -0.30 1.26 -16.02
C GLU A 586 1.04 1.08 -15.27
N PHE A 587 1.48 -0.17 -15.18
CA PHE A 587 2.74 -0.58 -14.57
C PHE A 587 3.95 -0.17 -15.40
N SER A 588 4.99 0.28 -14.70
CA SER A 588 6.31 0.57 -15.26
C SER A 588 7.40 0.13 -14.30
N PHE A 589 8.67 0.28 -14.71
CA PHE A 589 9.82 0.08 -13.83
C PHE A 589 10.13 1.33 -12.97
N VAL A 590 9.31 2.39 -13.04
CA VAL A 590 9.48 3.58 -12.19
C VAL A 590 9.35 3.16 -10.73
N PRO A 591 10.36 3.40 -9.88
CA PRO A 591 10.37 2.89 -8.52
C PRO A 591 9.50 3.73 -7.59
N PHE A 592 8.93 3.11 -6.56
CA PHE A 592 8.19 3.79 -5.49
C PHE A 592 9.13 4.26 -4.37
N LYS A 593 10.12 5.10 -4.71
CA LYS A 593 10.98 5.79 -3.73
C LYS A 593 10.20 6.93 -3.03
N GLU A 594 10.80 7.57 -2.03
CA GLU A 594 10.24 8.79 -1.41
C GLU A 594 9.82 9.82 -2.46
N GLY A 595 8.65 10.42 -2.27
CA GLY A 595 8.08 11.44 -3.15
C GLY A 595 7.42 10.92 -4.44
N TYR A 596 7.51 9.64 -4.76
CA TYR A 596 6.74 9.09 -5.89
C TYR A 596 5.25 8.96 -5.55
N VAL A 597 4.41 9.05 -6.59
CA VAL A 597 2.95 9.10 -6.46
C VAL A 597 2.32 7.94 -7.23
N GLY A 598 1.50 7.15 -6.54
CA GLY A 598 0.85 5.99 -7.13
C GLY A 598 -0.66 5.97 -6.97
N MET A 599 -1.32 5.15 -7.78
CA MET A 599 -2.76 4.89 -7.66
C MET A 599 -3.03 3.81 -6.62
N ALA A 600 -3.97 4.05 -5.71
CA ALA A 600 -4.48 3.00 -4.85
C ALA A 600 -5.42 2.08 -5.66
N SER A 601 -5.35 0.78 -5.38
CA SER A 601 -6.17 -0.22 -6.07
C SER A 601 -6.59 -1.33 -5.12
N ALA A 602 -7.79 -1.87 -5.34
CA ALA A 602 -8.27 -3.11 -4.71
C ALA A 602 -7.77 -4.38 -5.44
N GLY A 603 -6.93 -4.21 -6.45
CA GLY A 603 -6.44 -5.24 -7.35
C GLY A 603 -6.03 -4.65 -8.71
N VAL A 604 -5.43 -5.47 -9.56
CA VAL A 604 -5.04 -5.05 -10.92
C VAL A 604 -6.28 -4.63 -11.71
N ASP A 605 -6.25 -3.43 -12.29
CA ASP A 605 -7.31 -2.80 -13.07
C ASP A 605 -8.55 -2.33 -12.28
N THR A 606 -8.38 -1.98 -11.00
CA THR A 606 -9.45 -1.42 -10.15
C THR A 606 -9.10 -0.04 -9.57
N GLU A 607 -8.23 0.69 -10.25
CA GLU A 607 -7.83 2.04 -9.87
C GLU A 607 -8.96 3.04 -10.20
N GLY A 608 -8.93 4.25 -9.64
CA GLY A 608 -10.00 5.23 -9.83
C GLY A 608 -9.57 6.65 -9.49
N SER A 609 -10.01 7.17 -8.35
CA SER A 609 -9.66 8.52 -7.90
C SER A 609 -8.68 8.54 -6.73
N GLN A 610 -8.43 7.40 -6.10
CA GLN A 610 -7.57 7.31 -4.93
C GLN A 610 -6.09 7.21 -5.32
N TRP A 611 -5.25 8.03 -4.72
CA TRP A 611 -3.81 8.06 -4.95
C TRP A 611 -3.04 8.29 -3.65
N PHE A 612 -1.75 7.97 -3.67
CA PHE A 612 -0.88 8.07 -2.51
C PHE A 612 0.48 8.67 -2.86
N VAL A 613 1.12 9.31 -1.88
CA VAL A 613 2.51 9.81 -1.96
C VAL A 613 3.38 9.00 -1.01
N MET A 614 4.54 8.57 -1.50
CA MET A 614 5.51 7.78 -0.74
C MET A 614 6.28 8.62 0.28
N HIS A 615 6.29 8.20 1.55
CA HIS A 615 7.22 8.70 2.57
C HIS A 615 8.60 8.04 2.51
N SER A 616 8.66 6.79 2.03
CA SER A 616 9.91 6.01 1.98
C SER A 616 9.89 5.02 0.82
N TYR A 617 11.02 4.39 0.54
CA TYR A 617 11.10 3.41 -0.54
C TYR A 617 10.35 2.11 -0.21
N ALA A 618 9.36 1.77 -1.04
CA ALA A 618 8.58 0.53 -0.94
C ALA A 618 8.74 -0.37 -2.18
N PRO A 619 9.82 -1.16 -2.28
CA PRO A 619 10.13 -1.93 -3.49
C PRO A 619 9.12 -3.03 -3.84
N HIS A 620 8.25 -3.43 -2.90
CA HIS A 620 7.18 -4.38 -3.16
C HIS A 620 6.05 -3.81 -4.05
N LEU A 621 5.98 -2.48 -4.19
CA LEU A 621 5.05 -1.81 -5.10
C LEU A 621 5.59 -1.70 -6.53
N ASN A 622 6.92 -1.79 -6.73
CA ASN A 622 7.57 -1.58 -8.02
C ASN A 622 7.07 -2.57 -9.08
N GLY A 623 6.46 -2.05 -10.15
CA GLY A 623 5.87 -2.85 -11.24
C GLY A 623 4.56 -3.54 -10.89
N ASN A 624 3.98 -3.27 -9.71
CA ASN A 624 2.73 -3.84 -9.23
C ASN A 624 1.62 -2.81 -9.01
N TYR A 625 1.96 -1.51 -9.03
CA TYR A 625 1.04 -0.39 -8.94
C TYR A 625 1.41 0.66 -9.99
N THR A 626 0.43 1.42 -10.46
CA THR A 626 0.66 2.54 -11.38
C THR A 626 1.38 3.67 -10.65
N ASN A 627 2.51 4.12 -11.19
CA ASN A 627 3.25 5.28 -10.73
C ASN A 627 3.12 6.37 -11.79
N PHE A 628 2.40 7.45 -11.47
CA PHE A 628 1.97 8.45 -12.46
C PHE A 628 2.51 9.85 -12.19
N ALA A 629 3.19 10.07 -11.06
CA ALA A 629 3.77 11.37 -10.73
C ALA A 629 4.92 11.27 -9.73
N LYS A 630 5.68 12.36 -9.60
CA LYS A 630 6.76 12.50 -8.61
C LYS A 630 6.77 13.90 -8.00
N VAL A 631 6.92 14.01 -6.70
CA VAL A 631 7.03 15.29 -5.99
C VAL A 631 8.27 16.07 -6.45
N LEU A 632 8.07 17.34 -6.84
CA LEU A 632 9.11 18.31 -7.17
C LEU A 632 9.55 19.14 -5.96
N GLY A 633 8.63 19.41 -5.04
CA GLY A 633 8.86 20.18 -3.82
C GLY A 633 7.70 20.07 -2.82
N GLY A 634 7.94 20.42 -1.54
CA GLY A 634 6.93 20.35 -0.48
C GLY A 634 6.90 19.02 0.30
N MET A 635 8.01 18.28 0.35
CA MET A 635 8.09 17.05 1.18
C MET A 635 7.88 17.34 2.67
N GLU A 636 8.23 18.53 3.15
CA GLU A 636 7.93 19.01 4.49
C GLU A 636 6.43 19.14 4.77
N THR A 637 5.64 19.53 3.77
CA THR A 637 4.17 19.52 3.85
C THR A 637 3.69 18.08 3.96
N ILE A 638 4.15 17.21 3.06
CA ILE A 638 3.79 15.78 3.01
C ILE A 638 4.08 15.09 4.36
N ASN A 639 5.28 15.29 4.90
CA ASN A 639 5.73 14.68 6.16
C ASN A 639 4.96 15.18 7.39
N ASN A 640 4.25 16.31 7.28
CA ASN A 640 3.42 16.90 8.34
C ASN A 640 1.91 16.67 8.16
N ILE A 641 1.50 16.02 7.05
CA ILE A 641 0.10 15.60 6.87
C ILE A 641 -0.21 14.52 7.91
N ASP A 642 -1.30 14.74 8.63
CA ASP A 642 -1.91 13.81 9.58
C ASP A 642 -3.28 13.34 9.08
N LEU A 643 -3.87 12.38 9.78
CA LEU A 643 -5.18 11.83 9.43
C LEU A 643 -6.24 12.94 9.37
N ASN A 644 -7.05 12.93 8.30
CA ASN A 644 -8.14 13.87 8.04
C ASN A 644 -7.74 15.30 7.67
N ASP A 645 -6.45 15.61 7.52
CA ASP A 645 -6.03 16.79 6.75
C ASP A 645 -6.61 16.72 5.34
N LYS A 646 -6.77 17.87 4.68
CA LYS A 646 -7.58 17.98 3.46
C LYS A 646 -6.83 18.68 2.34
N ILE A 647 -7.08 18.20 1.12
CA ILE A 647 -6.81 18.97 -0.08
C ILE A 647 -7.83 20.10 -0.14
N LEU A 648 -7.36 21.33 -0.27
CA LEU A 648 -8.18 22.52 -0.46
C LEU A 648 -8.42 22.75 -1.95
N GLU A 649 -7.39 22.59 -2.77
CA GLU A 649 -7.41 22.84 -4.21
C GLU A 649 -6.25 22.08 -4.89
N ILE A 650 -6.43 21.71 -6.17
CA ILE A 650 -5.33 21.28 -7.04
C ILE A 650 -5.27 22.24 -8.23
N LYS A 651 -4.10 22.86 -8.45
CA LYS A 651 -3.83 23.75 -9.58
C LYS A 651 -2.96 23.03 -10.60
N LEU A 652 -3.43 22.93 -11.83
CA LEU A 652 -2.67 22.32 -12.93
C LEU A 652 -1.74 23.36 -13.56
N VAL A 653 -0.53 22.93 -13.93
CA VAL A 653 0.53 23.77 -14.49
C VAL A 653 0.91 23.21 -15.87
N GLU A 654 0.82 24.08 -16.89
CA GLU A 654 1.13 23.77 -18.30
C GLU A 654 2.63 23.59 -18.55
#